data_AF-A0A3S3LZR8-F1
#
_entry.id   AF-A0A3S3LZR8-F1
#
_cell.length_a   1.000
_cell.length_b   1.000
_cell.length_c   1.000
_cell.angle_alpha   90.00
_cell.angle_beta   90.00
_cell.angle_gamma   90.00
#
_symmetry.space_group_name_H-M   'P 1'
#
loop_
_entity.id
_entity.type
_entity.pdbx_description
1 polymer ?
#
loop_
_entity_poly.entity_id
_entity_poly.type
_entity_poly.pdbx_seq_one_letter_code
_entity_poly.pdbx_strand_id
1 'polypeptide(L)'
;MRQPTAFEQELLQYINRARMDPAGEFDALIANAGSRTAVASDITTAIRYFGVDLALFHEQLAAYDPVAPLAWNGLLADAALGHSRLMIDQDTQAHQLSGEAALGPRILATGYPALRVGENIFAYAENALYAHAGFFIDWGYGPGGMQDPAGHRITILNGAYTEVGIGALADRSSSTTVGPWVVTQDFGARADAVPQLLGVVFDDADGDSVYDAGEGMGGVTVTITGNGHTMTTTTWDAGGYQLGLDPGSYSVVFSGGGLDGVVRGTATLGGENAALDARAADAVPAITTISGDTAANRLAGTVWEDQIFGRGGADTLIGGAGADTLDGGFGNDLLNGGFGRDVLFGGNGADTLNGGPGADRMTGGNGSDLFHVDTAGDLIVEWRSWGGTDTVIASVDFSLTMAHLENLVLTGTALRGIGNALANRITGTAGDNFIDGGRNADTMLGGAGNDIYVVRDAGDQVIEWANRGLDTVRAYVSTVLPQNVERLYLQPARDAAGAGIEGLSGTGNALANTLFGNMFDNTLTGRQGNDTLRGGAGADAFVFDRLPGAENVDHILDFNRNAAAEGDTLRMAHWAFAGVARGALSETAFHTGATAQDAADRFLYDAAAGQLWFDADGTGTTDRVLVATFSAGTALSAADIFVF
;
A
#
# COMPACT_ATOMS: atom_id res chain seq x y z
N MET A 1 27.86 -59.08 -1.15
CA MET A 1 26.79 -58.52 -0.30
C MET A 1 26.86 -59.18 1.06
N ARG A 2 26.84 -58.37 2.13
CA ARG A 2 26.84 -58.81 3.52
C ARG A 2 25.71 -59.80 3.80
N GLN A 3 26.01 -60.89 4.51
CA GLN A 3 25.02 -61.85 4.99
C GLN A 3 24.54 -61.44 6.39
N PRO A 4 23.27 -61.73 6.77
CA PRO A 4 22.76 -61.37 8.09
C PRO A 4 23.49 -62.14 9.19
N THR A 5 23.71 -61.48 10.32
CA THR A 5 24.11 -62.16 11.57
C THR A 5 22.94 -62.98 12.14
N ALA A 6 23.21 -63.83 13.13
CA ALA A 6 22.15 -64.60 13.79
C ALA A 6 21.06 -63.69 14.40
N PHE A 7 21.46 -62.56 14.98
CA PHE A 7 20.53 -61.57 15.54
C PHE A 7 19.66 -60.93 14.45
N GLU A 8 20.27 -60.47 13.35
CA GLU A 8 19.56 -59.82 12.24
C GLU A 8 18.65 -60.79 11.50
N GLN A 9 19.06 -62.06 11.38
CA GLN A 9 18.25 -63.11 10.80
C GLN A 9 17.02 -63.40 11.66
N GLU A 10 17.16 -63.43 12.98
CA GLU A 10 16.04 -63.58 13.90
C GLU A 10 15.10 -62.38 13.82
N LEU A 11 15.64 -61.15 13.82
CA LEU A 11 14.85 -59.91 13.68
C LEU A 11 14.07 -59.84 12.36
N LEU A 12 14.69 -60.22 11.25
CA LEU A 12 14.03 -60.30 9.94
C LEU A 12 12.86 -61.30 9.95
N GLN A 13 12.97 -62.41 10.69
CA GLN A 13 11.87 -63.36 10.83
C GLN A 13 10.68 -62.73 11.55
N TYR A 14 10.92 -62.00 12.64
CA TYR A 14 9.87 -61.28 13.35
C TYR A 14 9.17 -60.25 12.45
N ILE A 15 9.94 -59.41 11.74
CA ILE A 15 9.42 -58.41 10.77
C ILE A 15 8.54 -59.09 9.71
N ASN A 16 8.99 -60.20 9.14
CA ASN A 16 8.24 -60.89 8.09
C ASN A 16 6.98 -61.60 8.62
N ARG A 17 6.98 -62.08 9.87
CA ARG A 17 5.74 -62.58 10.49
C ARG A 17 4.73 -61.47 10.71
N ALA A 18 5.17 -60.33 11.24
CA ALA A 18 4.33 -59.14 11.37
C ALA A 18 3.72 -58.69 10.04
N ARG A 19 4.49 -58.73 8.94
CA ARG A 19 3.98 -58.40 7.59
C ARG A 19 2.91 -59.35 7.08
N MET A 20 2.99 -60.64 7.43
CA MET A 20 2.03 -61.65 6.95
C MET A 20 0.79 -61.79 7.84
N ASP A 21 0.93 -61.53 9.14
CA ASP A 21 -0.14 -61.62 10.13
C ASP A 21 0.13 -60.64 11.29
N PRO A 22 -0.20 -59.35 11.12
CA PRO A 22 0.13 -58.32 12.11
C PRO A 22 -0.54 -58.59 13.48
N ALA A 23 -1.83 -58.93 13.46
CA ALA A 23 -2.59 -59.23 14.67
C ALA A 23 -2.09 -60.52 15.34
N GLY A 24 -1.79 -61.57 14.58
CA GLY A 24 -1.26 -62.82 15.11
C GLY A 24 0.16 -62.70 15.67
N GLU A 25 1.03 -61.88 15.05
CA GLU A 25 2.37 -61.61 15.61
C GLU A 25 2.26 -60.79 16.90
N PHE A 26 1.32 -59.83 16.98
CA PHE A 26 1.03 -59.15 18.24
C PHE A 26 0.58 -60.14 19.33
N ASP A 27 -0.37 -61.02 19.03
CA ASP A 27 -0.84 -62.04 19.98
C ASP A 27 0.31 -62.96 20.44
N ALA A 28 1.21 -63.34 19.52
CA ALA A 28 2.39 -64.14 19.82
C ALA A 28 3.39 -63.38 20.71
N LEU A 29 3.60 -62.09 20.47
CA LEU A 29 4.44 -61.22 21.30
C LEU A 29 3.89 -61.10 22.72
N ILE A 30 2.58 -60.87 22.86
CA ILE A 30 1.90 -60.81 24.16
C ILE A 30 2.00 -62.15 24.89
N ALA A 31 1.79 -63.27 24.20
CA ALA A 31 1.91 -64.61 24.79
C ALA A 31 3.34 -64.93 25.26
N ASN A 32 4.35 -64.56 24.47
CA ASN A 32 5.76 -64.72 24.82
C ASN A 32 6.17 -63.85 26.03
N ALA A 33 5.60 -62.65 26.15
CA ALA A 33 5.81 -61.79 27.32
C ALA A 33 5.17 -62.38 28.59
N GLY A 34 4.04 -63.08 28.46
CA GLY A 34 3.32 -63.72 29.56
C GLY A 34 3.98 -65.00 30.13
N SER A 35 4.84 -65.68 29.37
CA SER A 35 5.41 -66.98 29.77
C SER A 35 6.73 -66.91 30.56
N ARG A 36 7.39 -65.75 30.66
CA ARG A 36 8.65 -65.58 31.41
C ARG A 36 8.41 -65.16 32.86
N THR A 37 8.26 -66.14 33.76
CA THR A 37 8.26 -65.93 35.21
C THR A 37 9.70 -65.95 35.75
N ALA A 38 10.30 -64.76 35.89
CA ALA A 38 11.45 -64.37 36.73
C ALA A 38 12.54 -63.61 35.96
N VAL A 39 12.56 -62.29 36.21
CA VAL A 39 13.67 -61.33 36.02
C VAL A 39 14.16 -61.13 34.57
N ALA A 40 13.37 -60.42 33.78
CA ALA A 40 13.81 -59.29 32.97
C ALA A 40 12.61 -58.33 32.88
N SER A 41 12.81 -57.05 33.08
CA SER A 41 11.77 -56.06 33.35
C SER A 41 10.95 -55.64 32.13
N ASP A 42 11.23 -56.09 30.90
CA ASP A 42 11.17 -55.06 29.85
C ASP A 42 10.02 -55.12 28.82
N ILE A 43 9.26 -56.22 28.63
CA ILE A 43 8.08 -56.19 27.73
C ILE A 43 6.76 -56.04 28.49
N THR A 44 6.53 -56.86 29.51
CA THR A 44 5.27 -56.86 30.29
C THR A 44 5.13 -55.62 31.17
N THR A 45 6.25 -55.06 31.65
CA THR A 45 6.23 -53.79 32.39
C THR A 45 6.06 -52.62 31.42
N ALA A 46 6.75 -52.60 30.27
CA ALA A 46 6.57 -51.58 29.25
C ALA A 46 5.11 -51.47 28.79
N ILE A 47 4.47 -52.60 28.43
CA ILE A 47 3.06 -52.64 28.04
C ILE A 47 2.13 -52.02 29.11
N ARG A 48 2.39 -52.28 30.40
CA ARG A 48 1.58 -51.70 31.51
C ARG A 48 1.97 -50.28 31.89
N TYR A 49 3.24 -49.90 31.72
CA TYR A 49 3.81 -48.62 32.13
C TYR A 49 3.45 -47.49 31.16
N PHE A 50 3.23 -47.81 29.88
CA PHE A 50 2.90 -46.85 28.82
C PHE A 50 1.40 -46.62 28.58
N GLY A 51 0.51 -47.35 29.28
CA GLY A 51 -0.94 -47.14 29.16
C GLY A 51 -1.51 -47.52 27.79
N VAL A 52 -0.88 -48.46 27.08
CA VAL A 52 -1.35 -48.95 25.77
C VAL A 52 -2.68 -49.68 25.94
N ASP A 53 -3.70 -49.26 25.20
CA ASP A 53 -4.97 -49.96 25.07
C ASP A 53 -4.76 -51.14 24.13
N LEU A 54 -4.49 -52.29 24.73
CA LEU A 54 -4.19 -53.52 24.01
C LEU A 54 -5.36 -53.98 23.14
N ALA A 55 -6.60 -53.63 23.49
CA ALA A 55 -7.77 -54.00 22.70
C ALA A 55 -7.87 -53.12 21.45
N LEU A 56 -7.72 -51.80 21.61
CA LEU A 56 -7.71 -50.86 20.48
C LEU A 56 -6.53 -51.12 19.52
N PHE A 57 -5.34 -51.37 20.07
CA PHE A 57 -4.16 -51.64 19.26
C PHE A 57 -4.28 -52.96 18.48
N HIS A 58 -4.85 -53.99 19.09
CA HIS A 58 -5.15 -55.25 18.38
C HIS A 58 -6.18 -55.05 17.27
N GLU A 59 -7.25 -54.27 17.51
CA GLU A 59 -8.24 -53.91 16.50
C GLU A 59 -7.60 -53.17 15.31
N GLN A 60 -6.70 -52.22 15.59
CA GLN A 60 -5.95 -51.51 14.56
C GLN A 60 -5.08 -52.45 13.73
N LEU A 61 -4.37 -53.40 14.35
CA LEU A 61 -3.56 -54.39 13.65
C LEU A 61 -4.39 -55.37 12.83
N ALA A 62 -5.60 -55.72 13.30
CA ALA A 62 -6.55 -56.55 12.56
C ALA A 62 -7.08 -55.88 11.29
N ALA A 63 -6.99 -54.54 11.20
CA ALA A 63 -7.39 -53.77 10.02
C ALA A 63 -6.30 -53.67 8.94
N TYR A 64 -5.06 -54.10 9.20
CA TYR A 64 -4.00 -54.09 8.20
C TYR A 64 -4.07 -55.33 7.29
N ASP A 65 -4.00 -55.08 5.99
CA ASP A 65 -3.85 -56.14 5.00
C ASP A 65 -2.46 -56.79 5.07
N PRO A 66 -2.36 -58.14 4.96
CA PRO A 66 -1.07 -58.81 4.83
C PRO A 66 -0.26 -58.31 3.64
N VAL A 67 1.03 -58.08 3.86
CA VAL A 67 1.97 -57.62 2.84
C VAL A 67 3.11 -58.61 2.64
N ALA A 68 3.68 -58.63 1.43
CA ALA A 68 4.71 -59.58 1.06
C ALA A 68 5.95 -59.49 1.97
N PRO A 69 6.60 -60.63 2.30
CA PRO A 69 7.85 -60.64 3.05
C PRO A 69 8.97 -59.84 2.36
N LEU A 70 9.82 -59.21 3.16
CA LEU A 70 11.00 -58.48 2.71
C LEU A 70 12.17 -59.43 2.45
N ALA A 71 12.89 -59.19 1.35
CA ALA A 71 14.15 -59.84 1.06
C ALA A 71 15.32 -59.13 1.74
N TRP A 72 16.30 -59.89 2.23
CA TRP A 72 17.53 -59.31 2.79
C TRP A 72 18.35 -58.61 1.70
N ASN A 73 18.77 -57.37 1.96
CA ASN A 73 19.70 -56.64 1.11
C ASN A 73 20.96 -56.22 1.88
N GLY A 74 22.11 -56.75 1.43
CA GLY A 74 23.39 -56.49 2.10
C GLY A 74 23.92 -55.07 1.93
N LEU A 75 23.51 -54.32 0.91
CA LEU A 75 23.92 -52.92 0.71
C LEU A 75 23.20 -52.00 1.69
N LEU A 76 21.87 -52.16 1.81
CA LEU A 76 21.08 -51.49 2.85
C LEU A 76 21.59 -51.84 4.26
N ALA A 77 21.98 -53.10 4.47
CA ALA A 77 22.51 -53.51 5.77
C ALA A 77 23.86 -52.87 6.09
N ASP A 78 24.70 -52.59 5.08
CA ASP A 78 25.97 -51.88 5.27
C ASP A 78 25.74 -50.40 5.66
N ALA A 79 24.74 -49.74 5.07
CA ALA A 79 24.31 -48.39 5.44
C ALA A 79 23.79 -48.34 6.88
N ALA A 80 22.81 -49.18 7.20
CA ALA A 80 22.21 -49.29 8.53
C ALA A 80 23.26 -49.57 9.62
N LEU A 81 24.28 -50.40 9.32
CA LEU A 81 25.36 -50.69 10.26
C LEU A 81 26.25 -49.48 10.54
N GLY A 82 26.50 -48.66 9.51
CA GLY A 82 27.22 -47.40 9.65
C GLY A 82 26.47 -46.43 10.56
N HIS A 83 25.17 -46.27 10.33
CA HIS A 83 24.33 -45.39 11.14
C HIS A 83 24.23 -45.86 12.60
N SER A 84 23.98 -47.16 12.83
CA SER A 84 24.00 -47.74 14.19
C SER A 84 25.32 -47.53 14.92
N ARG A 85 26.46 -47.55 14.22
CA ARG A 85 27.76 -47.25 14.83
C ARG A 85 27.86 -45.79 15.23
N LEU A 86 27.41 -44.88 14.38
CA LEU A 86 27.41 -43.46 14.69
C LEU A 86 26.50 -43.12 15.88
N MET A 87 25.35 -43.79 16.02
CA MET A 87 24.48 -43.63 17.18
C MET A 87 25.20 -44.03 18.49
N ILE A 88 25.99 -45.12 18.45
CA ILE A 88 26.85 -45.52 19.58
C ILE A 88 27.95 -44.48 19.83
N ASP A 89 28.67 -44.08 18.78
CA ASP A 89 29.82 -43.16 18.89
C ASP A 89 29.41 -41.77 19.39
N GLN A 90 28.21 -41.30 19.03
CA GLN A 90 27.67 -39.99 19.41
C GLN A 90 26.74 -40.06 20.64
N ASP A 91 26.53 -41.26 21.20
CA ASP A 91 25.62 -41.53 22.31
C ASP A 91 24.23 -40.87 22.16
N THR A 92 23.65 -41.00 20.97
CA THR A 92 22.36 -40.37 20.63
C THR A 92 21.57 -41.22 19.63
N GLN A 93 20.25 -41.08 19.64
CA GLN A 93 19.33 -41.76 18.72
C GLN A 93 18.61 -40.69 17.87
N ALA A 94 19.00 -40.57 16.61
CA ALA A 94 18.38 -39.67 15.64
C ALA A 94 18.60 -40.21 14.23
N HIS A 95 17.61 -40.05 13.33
CA HIS A 95 17.70 -40.47 11.93
C HIS A 95 18.83 -39.75 11.17
N GLN A 96 19.18 -38.55 11.65
CA GLN A 96 20.25 -37.73 11.12
C GLN A 96 21.24 -37.39 12.23
N LEU A 97 22.47 -37.89 12.10
CA LEU A 97 23.55 -37.67 13.05
C LEU A 97 24.54 -36.64 12.52
N SER A 98 25.22 -35.95 13.44
CA SER A 98 26.18 -34.92 13.06
C SER A 98 27.31 -35.51 12.22
N GLY A 99 27.51 -34.96 11.01
CA GLY A 99 28.57 -35.39 10.08
C GLY A 99 28.21 -36.59 9.21
N GLU A 100 26.97 -37.08 9.26
CA GLU A 100 26.47 -38.13 8.36
C GLU A 100 25.66 -37.53 7.21
N ALA A 101 25.65 -38.18 6.05
CA ALA A 101 24.73 -37.81 4.97
C ALA A 101 23.31 -38.31 5.30
N ALA A 102 22.28 -37.59 4.83
CA ALA A 102 20.89 -38.01 4.97
C ALA A 102 20.64 -39.41 4.36
N LEU A 103 19.56 -40.07 4.81
CA LEU A 103 19.21 -41.46 4.48
C LEU A 103 19.35 -41.81 2.99
N GLY A 104 18.77 -40.99 2.10
CA GLY A 104 18.84 -41.21 0.66
C GLY A 104 20.28 -41.22 0.11
N PRO A 105 21.04 -40.12 0.26
CA PRO A 105 22.46 -40.08 -0.06
C PRO A 105 23.31 -41.17 0.60
N ARG A 106 23.03 -41.52 1.86
CA ARG A 106 23.71 -42.60 2.59
C ARG A 106 23.50 -43.96 1.93
N ILE A 107 22.25 -44.28 1.57
CA ILE A 107 21.92 -45.53 0.89
C ILE A 107 22.50 -45.56 -0.52
N LEU A 108 22.44 -44.44 -1.27
CA LEU A 108 23.04 -44.34 -2.60
C LEU A 108 24.57 -44.57 -2.58
N ALA A 109 25.26 -44.10 -1.54
CA ALA A 109 26.70 -44.29 -1.39
C ALA A 109 27.11 -45.77 -1.27
N THR A 110 26.19 -46.66 -0.89
CA THR A 110 26.43 -48.12 -0.88
C THR A 110 26.37 -48.75 -2.28
N GLY A 111 25.92 -47.99 -3.28
CA GLY A 111 25.64 -48.49 -4.63
C GLY A 111 24.24 -49.09 -4.80
N TYR A 112 23.31 -48.82 -3.87
CA TYR A 112 21.91 -49.24 -3.99
C TYR A 112 21.21 -48.45 -5.12
N PRO A 113 20.62 -49.12 -6.13
CA PRO A 113 20.26 -48.46 -7.39
C PRO A 113 18.84 -47.82 -7.45
N ALA A 114 18.09 -47.72 -6.35
CA ALA A 114 16.69 -47.28 -6.40
C ALA A 114 16.26 -46.46 -5.16
N LEU A 115 15.42 -45.43 -5.36
CA LEU A 115 15.21 -44.30 -4.43
C LEU A 115 13.95 -44.37 -3.55
N ARG A 116 13.27 -45.52 -3.46
CA ARG A 116 12.29 -45.72 -2.39
C ARG A 116 12.98 -46.34 -1.18
N VAL A 117 13.28 -45.51 -0.19
CA VAL A 117 13.93 -45.92 1.04
C VAL A 117 13.10 -45.53 2.27
N GLY A 118 13.29 -46.24 3.37
CA GLY A 118 12.70 -45.90 4.67
C GLY A 118 13.64 -46.35 5.76
N GLU A 119 13.62 -45.71 6.92
CA GLU A 119 14.48 -46.07 8.03
C GLU A 119 13.67 -46.18 9.32
N ASN A 120 13.97 -47.20 10.10
CA ASN A 120 13.60 -47.26 11.51
C ASN A 120 14.88 -47.36 12.36
N ILE A 121 14.96 -46.61 13.45
CA ILE A 121 16.09 -46.67 14.39
C ILE A 121 15.62 -46.96 15.81
N PHE A 122 16.38 -47.79 16.52
CA PHE A 122 16.06 -48.13 17.90
C PHE A 122 17.33 -48.38 18.71
N ALA A 123 17.47 -47.63 19.79
CA ALA A 123 18.45 -47.87 20.84
C ALA A 123 17.80 -48.67 21.99
N TYR A 124 18.57 -49.05 23.00
CA TYR A 124 18.10 -49.76 24.20
C TYR A 124 17.69 -51.23 23.99
N ALA A 125 18.05 -51.84 22.86
CA ALA A 125 17.65 -53.22 22.61
C ALA A 125 18.43 -54.23 23.48
N GLU A 126 17.75 -55.20 24.09
CA GLU A 126 18.41 -56.28 24.84
C GLU A 126 18.65 -57.55 24.01
N ASN A 127 17.71 -57.85 23.10
CA ASN A 127 17.72 -59.00 22.21
C ASN A 127 16.83 -58.72 20.98
N ALA A 128 16.83 -59.62 19.99
CA ALA A 128 16.09 -59.42 18.74
C ALA A 128 14.57 -59.33 18.94
N LEU A 129 14.00 -60.10 19.86
CA LEU A 129 12.58 -60.05 20.21
C LEU A 129 12.21 -58.69 20.83
N TYR A 130 13.07 -58.16 21.69
CA TYR A 130 12.87 -56.87 22.35
C TYR A 130 12.98 -55.70 21.36
N ALA A 131 13.97 -55.74 20.46
CA ALA A 131 14.07 -54.78 19.37
C ALA A 131 12.82 -54.81 18.48
N HIS A 132 12.34 -56.01 18.12
CA HIS A 132 11.12 -56.15 17.34
C HIS A 132 9.90 -55.58 18.06
N ALA A 133 9.72 -55.88 19.35
CA ALA A 133 8.63 -55.31 20.14
C ALA A 133 8.70 -53.78 20.19
N GLY A 134 9.90 -53.22 20.36
CA GLY A 134 10.14 -51.77 20.35
C GLY A 134 9.72 -51.10 19.05
N PHE A 135 10.01 -51.69 17.89
CA PHE A 135 9.58 -51.17 16.58
C PHE A 135 8.11 -51.44 16.25
N PHE A 136 7.60 -52.62 16.63
CA PHE A 136 6.27 -53.06 16.23
C PHE A 136 5.17 -52.43 17.08
N ILE A 137 5.46 -52.19 18.37
CA ILE A 137 4.56 -51.51 19.32
C ILE A 137 4.87 -50.00 19.37
N ASP A 138 6.08 -49.60 18.94
CA ASP A 138 6.58 -48.21 18.86
C ASP A 138 6.73 -47.51 20.23
N TRP A 139 7.84 -47.79 20.94
CA TRP A 139 8.11 -47.21 22.28
C TRP A 139 8.72 -45.81 22.23
N GLY A 140 7.94 -44.79 22.61
CA GLY A 140 8.43 -43.43 22.91
C GLY A 140 8.23 -43.04 24.38
N TYR A 141 9.26 -42.47 25.02
CA TYR A 141 9.19 -41.97 26.41
C TYR A 141 8.34 -40.69 26.51
N GLY A 142 7.28 -40.70 27.33
CA GLY A 142 6.54 -39.49 27.73
C GLY A 142 5.40 -39.76 28.73
N PRO A 143 5.20 -38.94 29.78
CA PRO A 143 4.16 -39.14 30.81
C PRO A 143 2.72 -38.82 30.35
N GLY A 144 2.48 -38.80 29.04
CA GLY A 144 1.20 -38.43 28.42
C GLY A 144 0.42 -39.57 27.76
N GLY A 145 0.94 -40.80 27.74
CA GLY A 145 0.24 -41.93 27.09
C GLY A 145 -0.03 -41.65 25.60
N MET A 146 1.01 -41.66 24.76
CA MET A 146 0.84 -41.56 23.31
C MET A 146 0.49 -42.93 22.73
N GLN A 147 -0.63 -43.01 22.01
CA GLN A 147 -1.02 -44.16 21.16
C GLN A 147 -0.96 -43.84 19.65
N ASP A 148 -0.18 -42.83 19.25
CA ASP A 148 0.29 -42.65 17.86
C ASP A 148 1.49 -41.67 17.90
N PRO A 149 2.62 -41.97 17.22
CA PRO A 149 2.57 -42.31 15.82
C PRO A 149 3.22 -43.65 15.45
N ALA A 150 2.56 -44.27 14.49
CA ALA A 150 2.85 -45.46 13.72
C ALA A 150 4.16 -45.55 12.94
N GLY A 151 5.13 -44.69 13.15
CA GLY A 151 6.23 -44.49 12.19
C GLY A 151 6.94 -45.79 11.86
N HIS A 152 7.40 -46.51 12.89
CA HIS A 152 8.13 -47.75 12.71
C HIS A 152 7.24 -48.88 12.16
N ARG A 153 6.00 -48.98 12.66
CA ARG A 153 5.03 -50.01 12.27
C ARG A 153 4.55 -49.83 10.83
N ILE A 154 4.32 -48.60 10.38
CA ILE A 154 3.95 -48.27 9.00
C ILE A 154 5.08 -48.67 8.07
N THR A 155 6.33 -48.32 8.38
CA THR A 155 7.46 -48.70 7.55
C THR A 155 7.58 -50.22 7.42
N ILE A 156 7.44 -50.94 8.54
CA ILE A 156 7.43 -52.41 8.57
C ILE A 156 6.30 -53.00 7.72
N LEU A 157 5.07 -52.46 7.81
CA LEU A 157 3.89 -52.98 7.14
C LEU A 157 3.65 -52.37 5.75
N ASN A 158 4.53 -51.48 5.28
CA ASN A 158 4.36 -50.86 3.98
C ASN A 158 4.66 -51.88 2.88
N GLY A 159 3.60 -52.29 2.17
CA GLY A 159 3.65 -53.35 1.16
C GLY A 159 4.48 -53.03 -0.06
N ALA A 160 4.93 -51.79 -0.19
CA ALA A 160 5.70 -51.37 -1.33
C ALA A 160 7.18 -51.14 -1.03
N TYR A 161 7.67 -51.51 0.16
CA TYR A 161 9.06 -51.97 0.35
C TYR A 161 9.16 -53.47 0.05
N THR A 162 10.21 -53.86 -0.66
CA THR A 162 10.45 -55.26 -1.08
C THR A 162 11.73 -55.85 -0.49
N GLU A 163 12.62 -54.98 -0.01
CA GLU A 163 13.94 -55.33 0.49
C GLU A 163 14.19 -54.62 1.84
N VAL A 164 15.01 -55.21 2.70
CA VAL A 164 15.44 -54.60 3.97
C VAL A 164 16.88 -54.96 4.30
N GLY A 165 17.61 -54.00 4.84
CA GLY A 165 18.91 -54.18 5.46
C GLY A 165 18.84 -53.83 6.93
N ILE A 166 19.41 -54.68 7.79
CA ILE A 166 19.45 -54.43 9.23
C ILE A 166 20.92 -54.26 9.64
N GLY A 167 21.19 -53.21 10.39
CA GLY A 167 22.45 -52.99 11.09
C GLY A 167 22.20 -53.13 12.59
N ALA A 168 22.68 -54.20 13.20
CA ALA A 168 22.61 -54.36 14.66
C ALA A 168 24.02 -54.43 15.25
N LEU A 169 24.32 -53.54 16.21
CA LEU A 169 25.59 -53.52 16.92
C LEU A 169 25.37 -53.64 18.42
N ALA A 170 26.16 -54.52 19.03
CA ALA A 170 26.24 -54.60 20.48
C ALA A 170 27.12 -53.46 20.98
N ASP A 171 26.58 -52.61 21.86
CA ASP A 171 27.38 -51.66 22.59
C ASP A 171 28.01 -52.34 23.80
N ARG A 172 29.34 -52.31 23.86
CA ARG A 172 30.12 -52.88 24.97
C ARG A 172 30.75 -51.80 25.85
N SER A 173 30.44 -50.53 25.57
CA SER A 173 30.89 -49.41 26.37
C SER A 173 30.13 -49.38 27.69
N SER A 174 30.82 -49.00 28.77
CA SER A 174 30.19 -48.73 30.06
C SER A 174 29.79 -47.26 30.22
N SER A 175 30.00 -46.43 29.19
CA SER A 175 29.87 -44.97 29.26
C SER A 175 28.76 -44.36 28.42
N THR A 176 28.17 -45.14 27.52
CA THR A 176 27.06 -44.74 26.65
C THR A 176 25.72 -45.03 27.33
N THR A 177 24.72 -44.26 26.95
CA THR A 177 23.34 -44.37 27.41
C THR A 177 22.44 -45.08 26.40
N VAL A 178 22.85 -45.26 25.14
CA VAL A 178 22.05 -45.91 24.06
C VAL A 178 21.82 -47.44 24.21
N GLY A 179 22.24 -48.06 25.32
CA GLY A 179 21.87 -49.42 25.70
C GLY A 179 22.62 -50.55 24.97
N PRO A 180 22.38 -51.83 25.35
CA PRO A 180 23.29 -52.93 25.03
C PRO A 180 23.27 -53.38 23.56
N TRP A 181 22.20 -53.08 22.83
CA TRP A 181 22.14 -53.19 21.37
C TRP A 181 21.51 -51.93 20.76
N VAL A 182 22.08 -51.54 19.63
CA VAL A 182 21.59 -50.47 18.77
C VAL A 182 21.26 -51.05 17.40
N VAL A 183 20.06 -50.74 16.89
CA VAL A 183 19.51 -51.36 15.68
C VAL A 183 18.96 -50.31 14.73
N THR A 184 19.39 -50.37 13.48
CA THR A 184 18.84 -49.61 12.34
C THR A 184 18.28 -50.57 11.30
N GLN A 185 17.10 -50.25 10.74
CA GLN A 185 16.45 -50.98 9.64
C GLN A 185 16.27 -50.05 8.45
N ASP A 186 16.99 -50.31 7.35
CA ASP A 186 16.84 -49.59 6.09
C ASP A 186 15.99 -50.41 5.11
N PHE A 187 14.84 -49.89 4.72
CA PHE A 187 13.91 -50.52 3.79
C PHE A 187 14.13 -49.98 2.38
N GLY A 188 13.92 -50.82 1.37
CA GLY A 188 14.15 -50.46 -0.03
C GLY A 188 13.10 -51.04 -0.97
N ALA A 189 12.84 -50.34 -2.07
CA ALA A 189 12.04 -50.87 -3.17
C ALA A 189 12.56 -50.46 -4.56
N ARG A 190 12.26 -51.30 -5.54
CA ARG A 190 12.57 -51.07 -6.96
C ARG A 190 11.53 -50.11 -7.57
N ALA A 191 12.00 -49.26 -8.48
CA ALA A 191 11.31 -48.04 -8.93
C ALA A 191 10.12 -48.25 -9.88
N ASP A 192 9.52 -49.44 -9.95
CA ASP A 192 8.48 -49.78 -10.94
C ASP A 192 7.02 -49.68 -10.43
N ALA A 193 6.76 -48.95 -9.35
CA ALA A 193 5.40 -48.68 -8.88
C ALA A 193 5.09 -47.18 -8.82
N VAL A 194 4.28 -46.72 -9.78
CA VAL A 194 3.48 -45.46 -9.88
C VAL A 194 4.17 -44.16 -9.39
N PRO A 195 4.31 -43.12 -10.23
CA PRO A 195 4.84 -41.83 -9.77
C PRO A 195 3.97 -41.23 -8.66
N GLN A 196 4.62 -40.68 -7.64
CA GLN A 196 4.00 -40.15 -6.42
C GLN A 196 4.21 -38.64 -6.31
N LEU A 197 3.22 -37.94 -5.76
CA LEU A 197 3.49 -36.65 -5.13
C LEU A 197 4.16 -36.95 -3.77
N LEU A 198 5.43 -36.60 -3.65
CA LEU A 198 6.29 -36.89 -2.52
C LEU A 198 6.34 -35.66 -1.62
N GLY A 199 5.54 -35.68 -0.55
CA GLY A 199 5.52 -34.58 0.40
C GLY A 199 4.73 -33.38 -0.10
N VAL A 200 3.74 -33.01 0.70
CA VAL A 200 3.12 -31.70 0.68
C VAL A 200 3.57 -31.08 2.01
N VAL A 201 4.64 -30.30 1.99
CA VAL A 201 5.37 -29.85 3.20
C VAL A 201 5.04 -28.38 3.50
N PHE A 202 4.91 -28.07 4.78
CA PHE A 202 4.92 -26.72 5.32
C PHE A 202 6.27 -26.46 5.97
N ASP A 203 7.16 -25.71 5.29
CA ASP A 203 8.45 -25.24 5.82
C ASP A 203 8.21 -24.29 7.02
N ASP A 204 8.78 -24.62 8.19
CA ASP A 204 8.63 -23.89 9.45
C ASP A 204 9.76 -22.87 9.73
N ALA A 205 10.46 -22.44 8.68
CA ALA A 205 11.42 -21.33 8.63
C ALA A 205 12.90 -21.68 8.80
N ASP A 206 13.32 -22.92 8.55
CA ASP A 206 14.74 -23.27 8.37
C ASP A 206 15.21 -23.17 6.90
N GLY A 207 14.27 -23.13 5.95
CA GLY A 207 14.49 -22.86 4.54
C GLY A 207 15.11 -24.01 3.76
N ASP A 208 15.05 -25.25 4.26
CA ASP A 208 15.49 -26.43 3.53
C ASP A 208 14.34 -27.07 2.69
N SER A 209 14.56 -28.22 2.07
CA SER A 209 13.59 -28.87 1.18
C SER A 209 13.39 -30.34 1.53
N VAL A 210 13.71 -30.72 2.76
CA VAL A 210 13.87 -32.09 3.24
C VAL A 210 13.03 -32.30 4.48
N TYR A 211 12.10 -33.25 4.39
CA TYR A 211 11.27 -33.69 5.52
C TYR A 211 12.09 -34.00 6.77
N ASP A 212 11.81 -33.30 7.87
CA ASP A 212 12.37 -33.57 9.20
C ASP A 212 11.30 -33.82 10.28
N ALA A 213 11.71 -34.38 11.42
CA ALA A 213 10.82 -34.64 12.54
C ALA A 213 10.67 -33.37 13.42
N GLY A 214 9.84 -32.45 12.96
CA GLY A 214 9.56 -31.16 13.59
C GLY A 214 8.61 -30.29 12.76
N GLU A 215 8.61 -30.53 11.45
CA GLU A 215 7.79 -29.80 10.47
C GLU A 215 6.33 -30.28 10.43
N GLY A 216 5.45 -29.53 11.10
CA GLY A 216 4.00 -29.69 10.94
C GLY A 216 3.19 -28.58 11.58
N MET A 217 2.28 -27.99 10.81
CA MET A 217 1.13 -27.28 11.36
C MET A 217 -0.08 -28.21 11.33
N GLY A 218 -0.58 -28.64 12.47
CA GLY A 218 -1.81 -29.43 12.54
C GLY A 218 -3.02 -28.58 12.17
N GLY A 219 -3.92 -29.17 11.39
CA GLY A 219 -5.19 -28.56 11.01
C GLY A 219 -5.26 -27.98 9.60
N VAL A 220 -4.22 -28.08 8.77
CA VAL A 220 -4.23 -27.57 7.39
C VAL A 220 -4.84 -28.59 6.42
N THR A 221 -5.96 -28.24 5.80
CA THR A 221 -6.60 -29.03 4.74
C THR A 221 -5.90 -28.84 3.39
N VAL A 222 -5.43 -29.93 2.80
CA VAL A 222 -4.89 -30.03 1.43
C VAL A 222 -5.97 -30.60 0.50
N THR A 223 -6.28 -29.91 -0.59
CA THR A 223 -7.16 -30.37 -1.67
C THR A 223 -6.41 -30.46 -2.98
N ILE A 224 -6.45 -31.62 -3.64
CA ILE A 224 -5.83 -31.87 -4.95
C ILE A 224 -6.93 -32.16 -5.98
N THR A 225 -6.90 -31.50 -7.13
CA THR A 225 -7.86 -31.68 -8.22
C THR A 225 -7.15 -31.78 -9.57
N GLY A 226 -7.40 -32.85 -10.32
CA GLY A 226 -6.81 -33.09 -11.64
C GLY A 226 -7.13 -34.47 -12.20
N ASN A 227 -7.05 -34.66 -13.52
CA ASN A 227 -7.29 -35.93 -14.21
C ASN A 227 -8.62 -36.65 -13.85
N GLY A 228 -9.68 -35.90 -13.54
CA GLY A 228 -10.99 -36.47 -13.17
C GLY A 228 -11.11 -36.91 -11.70
N HIS A 229 -10.09 -36.65 -10.88
CA HIS A 229 -10.06 -36.93 -9.45
C HIS A 229 -10.03 -35.64 -8.62
N THR A 230 -10.76 -35.63 -7.51
CA THR A 230 -10.62 -34.63 -6.43
C THR A 230 -10.42 -35.39 -5.13
N MET A 231 -9.43 -34.98 -4.36
CA MET A 231 -9.09 -35.56 -3.07
C MET A 231 -8.81 -34.45 -2.07
N THR A 232 -9.26 -34.66 -0.83
CA THR A 232 -9.09 -33.70 0.27
C THR A 232 -8.60 -34.45 1.51
N THR A 233 -7.61 -33.90 2.19
CA THR A 233 -7.02 -34.45 3.44
C THR A 233 -6.60 -33.29 4.36
N THR A 234 -6.49 -33.50 5.68
CA THR A 234 -6.17 -32.44 6.66
C THR A 234 -4.95 -32.80 7.50
N THR A 235 -3.90 -31.96 7.49
CA THR A 235 -2.58 -32.19 8.11
C THR A 235 -2.71 -32.34 9.62
N TRP A 236 -1.80 -33.10 10.20
CA TRP A 236 -1.62 -33.24 11.64
C TRP A 236 -0.27 -32.61 12.02
N ASP A 237 -0.07 -32.25 13.29
CA ASP A 237 1.05 -31.45 13.82
C ASP A 237 2.48 -31.96 13.49
N ALA A 238 2.63 -33.10 12.82
CA ALA A 238 3.85 -33.53 12.14
C ALA A 238 3.47 -34.45 10.96
N GLY A 239 3.78 -34.06 9.73
CA GLY A 239 3.69 -34.98 8.58
C GLY A 239 3.24 -34.38 7.24
N GLY A 240 4.08 -34.53 6.22
CA GLY A 240 3.70 -34.37 4.81
C GLY A 240 2.98 -35.60 4.24
N TYR A 241 2.21 -35.41 3.16
CA TYR A 241 1.49 -36.51 2.50
C TYR A 241 2.29 -37.16 1.36
N GLN A 242 2.16 -38.48 1.22
CA GLN A 242 2.48 -39.19 0.00
C GLN A 242 1.19 -39.63 -0.69
N LEU A 243 0.99 -39.18 -1.92
CA LEU A 243 -0.24 -39.45 -2.67
C LEU A 243 0.12 -40.09 -4.01
N GLY A 244 -0.34 -41.32 -4.21
CA GLY A 244 -0.23 -42.01 -5.50
C GLY A 244 -1.24 -41.45 -6.48
N LEU A 245 -0.77 -40.80 -7.54
CA LEU A 245 -1.60 -40.15 -8.55
C LEU A 245 -1.10 -40.55 -9.95
N ASP A 246 -2.00 -40.72 -10.91
CA ASP A 246 -1.63 -41.00 -12.29
C ASP A 246 -0.87 -39.82 -12.92
N PRO A 247 -0.01 -40.03 -13.94
CA PRO A 247 0.64 -38.93 -14.66
C PRO A 247 -0.37 -37.91 -15.20
N GLY A 248 -0.16 -36.63 -14.94
CA GLY A 248 -1.06 -35.54 -15.32
C GLY A 248 -0.80 -34.25 -14.57
N SER A 249 -1.58 -33.21 -14.89
CA SER A 249 -1.53 -31.91 -14.20
C SER A 249 -2.60 -31.82 -13.13
N TYR A 250 -2.21 -31.36 -11.95
CA TYR A 250 -3.03 -31.27 -10.76
C TYR A 250 -2.94 -29.87 -10.14
N SER A 251 -4.06 -29.35 -9.69
CA SER A 251 -4.13 -28.17 -8.81
C SER A 251 -4.09 -28.62 -7.36
N VAL A 252 -3.31 -27.94 -6.53
CA VAL A 252 -3.15 -28.20 -5.10
C VAL A 252 -3.52 -26.94 -4.32
N VAL A 253 -4.34 -27.08 -3.29
CA VAL A 253 -4.83 -25.97 -2.45
C VAL A 253 -4.66 -26.33 -0.99
N PHE A 254 -4.15 -25.42 -0.17
CA PHE A 254 -3.96 -25.61 1.26
C PHE A 254 -4.73 -24.56 2.07
N SER A 255 -5.46 -24.96 3.11
CA SER A 255 -6.29 -24.07 3.93
C SER A 255 -6.62 -24.69 5.29
N GLY A 256 -6.59 -23.96 6.42
CA GLY A 256 -7.02 -24.50 7.72
C GLY A 256 -6.14 -24.08 8.89
N GLY A 257 -6.21 -24.81 10.01
CA GLY A 257 -5.53 -24.49 11.27
C GLY A 257 -4.01 -24.31 11.10
N GLY A 258 -3.50 -23.16 11.51
CA GLY A 258 -2.09 -22.76 11.37
C GLY A 258 -1.81 -21.80 10.21
N LEU A 259 -2.72 -21.67 9.22
CA LEU A 259 -2.57 -20.71 8.13
C LEU A 259 -3.39 -19.42 8.34
N ASP A 260 -2.77 -18.27 8.11
CA ASP A 260 -3.44 -16.97 7.97
C ASP A 260 -3.95 -16.74 6.51
N GLY A 261 -4.13 -17.80 5.72
CA GLY A 261 -4.51 -17.71 4.30
C GLY A 261 -4.66 -19.05 3.56
N VAL A 262 -4.65 -19.01 2.22
CA VAL A 262 -4.72 -20.20 1.35
C VAL A 262 -3.50 -20.26 0.44
N VAL A 263 -2.72 -21.35 0.51
CA VAL A 263 -1.64 -21.58 -0.46
C VAL A 263 -2.22 -22.30 -1.69
N ARG A 264 -1.86 -21.87 -2.90
CA ARG A 264 -2.30 -22.51 -4.15
C ARG A 264 -1.09 -22.84 -5.02
N GLY A 265 -1.04 -24.07 -5.52
CA GLY A 265 0.01 -24.55 -6.41
C GLY A 265 -0.52 -25.42 -7.55
N THR A 266 0.36 -25.72 -8.50
CA THR A 266 0.12 -26.70 -9.56
C THR A 266 1.26 -27.70 -9.61
N ALA A 267 0.95 -28.99 -9.62
CA ALA A 267 1.92 -30.07 -9.83
C ALA A 267 1.68 -30.72 -11.20
N THR A 268 2.75 -31.02 -11.92
CA THR A 268 2.68 -31.88 -13.11
C THR A 268 3.44 -33.15 -12.82
N LEU A 269 2.72 -34.27 -12.79
CA LEU A 269 3.26 -35.60 -12.57
C LEU A 269 3.57 -36.26 -13.92
N GLY A 270 4.84 -36.60 -14.13
CA GLY A 270 5.34 -37.31 -15.30
C GLY A 270 5.62 -38.78 -14.99
N GLY A 271 6.74 -39.31 -15.48
CA GLY A 271 7.29 -40.62 -15.07
C GLY A 271 8.16 -40.56 -13.82
N GLU A 272 8.24 -39.40 -13.16
CA GLU A 272 9.05 -39.13 -11.97
C GLU A 272 8.16 -38.53 -10.88
N ASN A 273 8.61 -38.62 -9.63
CA ASN A 273 7.91 -38.07 -8.47
C ASN A 273 8.07 -36.55 -8.41
N ALA A 274 7.07 -35.83 -7.92
CA ALA A 274 7.15 -34.38 -7.70
C ALA A 274 6.97 -34.04 -6.22
N ALA A 275 7.78 -33.13 -5.69
CA ALA A 275 7.59 -32.54 -4.37
C ALA A 275 6.93 -31.17 -4.50
N LEU A 276 6.02 -30.83 -3.59
CA LEU A 276 5.41 -29.50 -3.53
C LEU A 276 5.65 -28.91 -2.13
N ASP A 277 6.44 -27.85 -2.11
CA ASP A 277 6.79 -27.09 -0.91
C ASP A 277 5.89 -25.84 -0.83
N ALA A 278 5.23 -25.63 0.31
CA ALA A 278 4.33 -24.52 0.56
C ALA A 278 4.76 -23.79 1.83
N ARG A 279 5.43 -22.64 1.69
CA ARG A 279 5.87 -21.85 2.84
C ARG A 279 4.70 -21.10 3.46
N ALA A 280 4.71 -20.89 4.78
CA ALA A 280 3.75 -19.99 5.43
C ALA A 280 3.83 -18.56 4.85
N ALA A 281 5.01 -18.13 4.38
CA ALA A 281 5.21 -16.86 3.69
C ALA A 281 4.59 -16.80 2.27
N ASP A 282 4.29 -17.97 1.67
CA ASP A 282 3.61 -18.09 0.37
C ASP A 282 2.08 -18.19 0.53
N ALA A 283 1.59 -18.14 1.78
CA ALA A 283 0.16 -18.04 2.06
C ALA A 283 -0.33 -16.68 1.55
N VAL A 284 -1.07 -16.72 0.45
CA VAL A 284 -1.85 -15.58 -0.01
C VAL A 284 -3.17 -15.60 0.78
N PRO A 285 -3.50 -14.59 1.60
CA PRO A 285 -4.79 -14.54 2.28
C PRO A 285 -5.91 -14.55 1.23
N ALA A 286 -6.96 -15.34 1.47
CA ALA A 286 -8.18 -15.20 0.69
C ALA A 286 -8.74 -13.80 0.97
N ILE A 287 -9.02 -13.01 -0.08
CA ILE A 287 -9.74 -11.73 0.04
C ILE A 287 -10.86 -11.91 1.06
N THR A 288 -10.82 -11.19 2.18
CA THR A 288 -11.88 -11.30 3.18
C THR A 288 -13.09 -10.54 2.66
N THR A 289 -14.15 -11.25 2.29
CA THR A 289 -15.41 -10.59 1.94
C THR A 289 -16.24 -10.37 3.21
N ILE A 290 -16.37 -9.11 3.61
CA ILE A 290 -17.20 -8.66 4.73
C ILE A 290 -18.43 -7.96 4.15
N SER A 291 -19.62 -8.37 4.57
CA SER A 291 -20.86 -7.78 4.04
C SER A 291 -21.85 -7.45 5.16
N GLY A 292 -22.35 -6.22 5.11
CA GLY A 292 -23.43 -5.70 5.93
C GLY A 292 -24.82 -6.18 5.48
N ASP A 293 -25.83 -5.53 6.06
CA ASP A 293 -27.25 -5.72 5.76
C ASP A 293 -27.90 -4.40 5.30
N THR A 294 -29.18 -4.17 5.60
CA THR A 294 -29.87 -2.92 5.21
C THR A 294 -29.96 -1.91 6.36
N ALA A 295 -29.30 -2.19 7.48
CA ALA A 295 -29.21 -1.30 8.62
C ALA A 295 -27.81 -0.69 8.70
N ALA A 296 -27.66 0.37 9.49
CA ALA A 296 -26.35 0.96 9.77
C ALA A 296 -25.41 -0.08 10.40
N ASN A 297 -24.26 -0.31 9.76
CA ASN A 297 -23.27 -1.28 10.15
C ASN A 297 -21.92 -0.60 10.42
N ARG A 298 -21.10 -1.27 11.24
CA ARG A 298 -19.70 -0.90 11.43
C ARG A 298 -18.84 -2.11 11.07
N LEU A 299 -18.20 -2.04 9.92
CA LEU A 299 -17.43 -3.12 9.31
C LEU A 299 -15.96 -2.73 9.31
N ALA A 300 -15.09 -3.66 9.68
CA ALA A 300 -13.65 -3.44 9.70
C ALA A 300 -12.96 -4.66 9.09
N GLY A 301 -12.06 -4.39 8.16
CA GLY A 301 -11.13 -5.34 7.59
C GLY A 301 -9.95 -5.59 8.53
N THR A 302 -8.89 -6.10 7.93
CA THR A 302 -7.74 -6.71 8.55
C THR A 302 -6.49 -5.93 8.17
N VAL A 303 -5.35 -6.61 8.04
CA VAL A 303 -4.08 -6.01 7.57
C VAL A 303 -3.73 -6.45 6.14
N TRP A 304 -4.71 -7.04 5.45
CA TRP A 304 -4.59 -7.65 4.13
C TRP A 304 -5.65 -7.09 3.17
N GLU A 305 -5.59 -7.48 1.90
CA GLU A 305 -6.61 -7.07 0.90
C GLU A 305 -8.00 -7.59 1.25
N ASP A 306 -8.91 -6.68 1.55
CA ASP A 306 -10.29 -6.98 1.93
C ASP A 306 -11.32 -6.44 0.94
N GLN A 307 -12.49 -7.07 0.91
CA GLN A 307 -13.68 -6.60 0.19
C GLN A 307 -14.81 -6.36 1.16
N ILE A 308 -15.16 -5.09 1.38
CA ILE A 308 -16.14 -4.68 2.39
C ILE A 308 -17.35 -4.04 1.72
N PHE A 309 -18.54 -4.59 1.92
CA PHE A 309 -19.79 -4.12 1.32
C PHE A 309 -20.79 -3.72 2.41
N GLY A 310 -21.12 -2.42 2.54
CA GLY A 310 -22.13 -1.90 3.47
C GLY A 310 -23.56 -2.29 3.07
N ARG A 311 -23.85 -2.18 1.78
CA ARG A 311 -25.15 -2.40 1.11
C ARG A 311 -26.15 -1.27 1.36
N GLY A 312 -26.73 -1.18 2.54
CA GLY A 312 -27.78 -0.20 2.81
C GLY A 312 -27.79 0.20 4.26
N GLY A 313 -28.00 1.48 4.55
CA GLY A 313 -27.83 2.00 5.90
C GLY A 313 -26.86 3.17 5.89
N ALA A 314 -26.56 3.74 7.05
CA ALA A 314 -25.45 4.70 7.15
C ALA A 314 -24.29 3.95 7.80
N ASP A 315 -23.38 3.46 6.97
CA ASP A 315 -22.38 2.48 7.34
C ASP A 315 -21.04 3.14 7.65
N THR A 316 -20.22 2.44 8.43
CA THR A 316 -18.81 2.80 8.62
C THR A 316 -17.94 1.61 8.21
N LEU A 317 -17.17 1.78 7.14
CA LEU A 317 -16.29 0.78 6.56
C LEU A 317 -14.84 1.21 6.80
N ILE A 318 -14.03 0.31 7.35
CA ILE A 318 -12.61 0.52 7.61
C ILE A 318 -11.84 -0.63 6.94
N GLY A 319 -10.99 -0.35 5.95
CA GLY A 319 -10.19 -1.36 5.26
C GLY A 319 -9.10 -1.91 6.17
N GLY A 320 -8.21 -1.03 6.61
CA GLY A 320 -7.15 -1.37 7.57
C GLY A 320 -5.78 -1.18 6.95
N ALA A 321 -5.02 -2.25 6.77
CA ALA A 321 -3.86 -2.22 5.87
C ALA A 321 -4.13 -3.18 4.72
N GLY A 322 -3.50 -3.00 3.56
CA GLY A 322 -3.76 -3.84 2.39
C GLY A 322 -4.17 -2.99 1.20
N ALA A 323 -4.52 -3.64 0.08
CA ALA A 323 -5.17 -2.98 -1.04
C ALA A 323 -6.65 -3.36 -1.01
N ASP A 324 -7.44 -2.54 -0.34
CA ASP A 324 -8.81 -2.85 0.00
C ASP A 324 -9.81 -2.36 -1.03
N THR A 325 -10.95 -3.02 -1.13
CA THR A 325 -12.11 -2.54 -1.88
C THR A 325 -13.29 -2.34 -0.94
N LEU A 326 -13.72 -1.09 -0.78
CA LEU A 326 -14.84 -0.70 0.08
C LEU A 326 -15.99 -0.19 -0.80
N ASP A 327 -17.21 -0.65 -0.53
CA ASP A 327 -18.44 -0.24 -1.22
C ASP A 327 -19.53 0.06 -0.16
N GLY A 328 -19.88 1.34 0.01
CA GLY A 328 -20.88 1.80 0.96
C GLY A 328 -22.28 1.35 0.57
N GLY A 329 -22.70 1.69 -0.64
CA GLY A 329 -23.95 1.23 -1.24
C GLY A 329 -25.05 2.30 -1.18
N PHE A 330 -26.03 2.14 -0.31
CA PHE A 330 -27.13 3.10 -0.13
C PHE A 330 -27.11 3.70 1.27
N GLY A 331 -27.19 5.02 1.35
CA GLY A 331 -27.23 5.79 2.58
C GLY A 331 -25.97 6.63 2.70
N ASN A 332 -25.76 7.27 3.85
CA ASN A 332 -24.65 8.20 4.03
C ASN A 332 -23.53 7.47 4.77
N ASP A 333 -22.51 7.07 4.03
CA ASP A 333 -21.50 6.14 4.49
C ASP A 333 -20.17 6.84 4.82
N LEU A 334 -19.42 6.26 5.76
CA LEU A 334 -18.06 6.66 6.09
C LEU A 334 -17.10 5.53 5.69
N LEU A 335 -16.30 5.77 4.66
CA LEU A 335 -15.31 4.83 4.14
C LEU A 335 -13.90 5.31 4.47
N ASN A 336 -13.10 4.44 5.09
CA ASN A 336 -11.68 4.67 5.35
C ASN A 336 -10.88 3.48 4.82
N GLY A 337 -10.10 3.68 3.74
CA GLY A 337 -9.24 2.64 3.15
C GLY A 337 -8.17 2.20 4.13
N GLY A 338 -7.38 3.15 4.61
CA GLY A 338 -6.33 2.91 5.59
C GLY A 338 -4.97 2.94 4.92
N PHE A 339 -4.11 1.95 5.17
CA PHE A 339 -2.80 1.88 4.54
C PHE A 339 -2.84 1.02 3.29
N GLY A 340 -2.40 1.55 2.15
CA GLY A 340 -2.07 0.74 0.99
C GLY A 340 -2.55 1.36 -0.30
N ARG A 341 -3.28 0.62 -1.14
CA ARG A 341 -3.79 1.18 -2.39
C ARG A 341 -5.23 0.74 -2.60
N ASP A 342 -6.13 1.58 -2.12
CA ASP A 342 -7.50 1.21 -1.89
C ASP A 342 -8.41 1.71 -3.01
N VAL A 343 -9.57 1.05 -3.14
CA VAL A 343 -10.65 1.42 -4.04
C VAL A 343 -11.91 1.60 -3.22
N LEU A 344 -12.39 2.84 -3.15
CA LEU A 344 -13.57 3.23 -2.37
C LEU A 344 -14.71 3.64 -3.31
N PHE A 345 -15.90 3.09 -3.07
CA PHE A 345 -17.15 3.46 -3.72
C PHE A 345 -18.16 3.91 -2.65
N GLY A 346 -18.56 5.19 -2.67
CA GLY A 346 -19.58 5.71 -1.74
C GLY A 346 -20.95 5.11 -2.06
N GLY A 347 -21.44 5.39 -3.27
CA GLY A 347 -22.69 4.81 -3.77
C GLY A 347 -23.78 5.87 -3.90
N ASN A 348 -24.89 5.73 -3.17
CA ASN A 348 -25.94 6.74 -3.14
C ASN A 348 -26.10 7.29 -1.74
N GLY A 349 -25.95 8.60 -1.59
CA GLY A 349 -26.07 9.31 -0.33
C GLY A 349 -24.97 10.35 -0.23
N ALA A 350 -24.89 11.04 0.90
CA ALA A 350 -23.79 11.95 1.16
C ALA A 350 -22.70 11.19 1.90
N ASP A 351 -21.68 10.75 1.17
CA ASP A 351 -20.65 9.84 1.64
C ASP A 351 -19.38 10.60 2.03
N THR A 352 -18.61 10.05 2.96
CA THR A 352 -17.27 10.52 3.31
C THR A 352 -16.25 9.44 2.99
N LEU A 353 -15.36 9.72 2.04
CA LEU A 353 -14.35 8.81 1.56
C LEU A 353 -12.97 9.32 1.95
N ASN A 354 -12.21 8.49 2.66
CA ASN A 354 -10.82 8.74 3.00
C ASN A 354 -9.97 7.55 2.56
N GLY A 355 -9.12 7.73 1.54
CA GLY A 355 -8.18 6.69 1.11
C GLY A 355 -7.20 6.33 2.21
N GLY A 356 -6.68 7.35 2.91
CA GLY A 356 -5.56 7.20 3.83
C GLY A 356 -4.23 7.17 3.07
N PRO A 357 -3.12 6.76 3.72
CA PRO A 357 -1.83 6.72 3.06
C PRO A 357 -1.81 5.70 1.92
N GLY A 358 -1.61 6.19 0.70
CA GLY A 358 -1.73 5.33 -0.46
C GLY A 358 -1.73 6.07 -1.78
N ALA A 359 -2.08 5.37 -2.86
CA ALA A 359 -2.40 6.01 -4.13
C ALA A 359 -3.79 5.56 -4.53
N ASP A 360 -4.79 6.12 -3.85
CA ASP A 360 -6.10 5.49 -3.75
C ASP A 360 -7.03 5.94 -4.86
N ARG A 361 -8.08 5.17 -5.10
CA ARG A 361 -9.13 5.50 -6.04
C ARG A 361 -10.45 5.66 -5.30
N MET A 362 -10.99 6.87 -5.28
CA MET A 362 -12.27 7.18 -4.61
C MET A 362 -13.33 7.57 -5.64
N THR A 363 -14.51 6.97 -5.53
CA THR A 363 -15.68 7.26 -6.37
C THR A 363 -16.85 7.60 -5.44
N GLY A 364 -17.36 8.82 -5.47
CA GLY A 364 -18.42 9.26 -4.55
C GLY A 364 -19.76 8.64 -4.93
N GLY A 365 -20.23 8.94 -6.15
CA GLY A 365 -21.51 8.44 -6.63
C GLY A 365 -22.59 9.53 -6.53
N ASN A 366 -23.86 9.13 -6.31
CA ASN A 366 -24.94 10.10 -6.22
C ASN A 366 -24.99 10.73 -4.83
N GLY A 367 -24.97 12.06 -4.75
CA GLY A 367 -25.16 12.79 -3.52
C GLY A 367 -24.10 13.86 -3.39
N SER A 368 -23.88 14.38 -2.18
CA SER A 368 -22.87 15.42 -1.96
C SER A 368 -21.79 14.85 -1.07
N ASP A 369 -20.68 14.51 -1.70
CA ASP A 369 -19.66 13.65 -1.11
C ASP A 369 -18.46 14.47 -0.63
N LEU A 370 -17.77 13.90 0.35
CA LEU A 370 -16.57 14.45 0.95
C LEU A 370 -15.39 13.51 0.74
N PHE A 371 -14.38 13.97 0.01
CA PHE A 371 -13.16 13.22 -0.27
C PHE A 371 -11.99 13.77 0.53
N HIS A 372 -11.25 12.90 1.20
CA HIS A 372 -9.97 13.24 1.83
C HIS A 372 -8.82 12.76 0.93
N VAL A 373 -7.98 13.70 0.50
CA VAL A 373 -6.79 13.44 -0.32
C VAL A 373 -5.56 13.80 0.48
N ASP A 374 -4.76 12.80 0.84
CA ASP A 374 -3.53 13.00 1.59
C ASP A 374 -2.26 12.72 0.79
N THR A 375 -2.40 12.08 -0.38
CA THR A 375 -1.28 11.71 -1.23
C THR A 375 -1.52 12.14 -2.67
N ALA A 376 -0.47 12.63 -3.35
CA ALA A 376 -0.57 13.10 -4.73
C ALA A 376 -0.93 12.01 -5.76
N GLY A 377 -0.89 10.73 -5.35
CA GLY A 377 -1.30 9.58 -6.14
C GLY A 377 -2.80 9.32 -6.13
N ASP A 378 -3.55 9.97 -5.26
CA ASP A 378 -5.00 9.74 -5.11
C ASP A 378 -5.76 10.25 -6.34
N LEU A 379 -6.77 9.46 -6.72
CA LEU A 379 -7.63 9.71 -7.87
C LEU A 379 -9.09 9.72 -7.44
N ILE A 380 -9.72 10.88 -7.57
CA ILE A 380 -11.17 11.02 -7.43
C ILE A 380 -11.84 10.83 -8.78
N VAL A 381 -12.96 10.11 -8.77
CA VAL A 381 -13.75 9.80 -9.96
C VAL A 381 -15.20 10.19 -9.73
N GLU A 382 -15.62 11.21 -10.46
CA GLU A 382 -16.97 11.76 -10.39
C GLU A 382 -17.58 11.91 -11.79
N TRP A 383 -18.89 11.68 -11.92
CA TRP A 383 -19.59 11.68 -13.20
C TRP A 383 -20.80 12.60 -13.20
N ARG A 384 -21.04 13.26 -14.35
CA ARG A 384 -22.06 14.31 -14.49
C ARG A 384 -23.49 13.87 -14.16
N SER A 385 -23.75 12.58 -14.36
CA SER A 385 -25.06 11.98 -14.11
C SER A 385 -25.37 11.85 -12.63
N TRP A 386 -24.34 11.94 -11.79
CA TRP A 386 -24.47 11.86 -10.36
C TRP A 386 -24.58 13.31 -9.86
N GLY A 387 -25.77 13.66 -9.40
CA GLY A 387 -26.05 15.01 -8.94
C GLY A 387 -25.46 15.22 -7.55
N GLY A 388 -25.02 16.43 -7.23
CA GLY A 388 -24.25 16.63 -6.02
C GLY A 388 -23.64 18.02 -5.90
N THR A 389 -22.97 18.25 -4.78
CA THR A 389 -22.01 19.34 -4.63
C THR A 389 -20.87 18.79 -3.79
N ASP A 390 -19.80 18.41 -4.46
CA ASP A 390 -18.78 17.57 -3.89
C ASP A 390 -17.61 18.39 -3.37
N THR A 391 -17.00 17.89 -2.30
CA THR A 391 -15.96 18.60 -1.58
C THR A 391 -14.71 17.75 -1.44
N VAL A 392 -13.57 18.31 -1.83
CA VAL A 392 -12.26 17.69 -1.61
C VAL A 392 -11.55 18.42 -0.48
N ILE A 393 -11.15 17.70 0.55
CA ILE A 393 -10.21 18.16 1.58
C ILE A 393 -8.83 17.57 1.23
N ALA A 394 -7.89 18.42 0.83
CA ALA A 394 -6.57 17.98 0.40
C ALA A 394 -5.47 18.46 1.36
N SER A 395 -4.61 17.58 1.86
CA SER A 395 -3.39 17.97 2.62
C SER A 395 -2.14 18.12 1.75
N VAL A 396 -2.28 17.84 0.45
CA VAL A 396 -1.28 18.03 -0.61
C VAL A 396 -1.79 19.01 -1.66
N ASP A 397 -0.89 19.52 -2.49
CA ASP A 397 -1.26 20.31 -3.67
C ASP A 397 -2.22 19.52 -4.57
N PHE A 398 -3.35 20.11 -4.93
CA PHE A 398 -4.41 19.38 -5.62
C PHE A 398 -5.06 20.18 -6.75
N SER A 399 -5.51 19.45 -7.77
CA SER A 399 -6.21 19.99 -8.93
C SER A 399 -7.49 19.20 -9.17
N LEU A 400 -8.63 19.88 -9.29
CA LEU A 400 -9.94 19.27 -9.54
C LEU A 400 -10.07 18.79 -11.01
N THR A 401 -9.15 17.96 -11.48
CA THR A 401 -9.00 17.61 -12.92
C THR A 401 -10.22 16.96 -13.54
N MET A 402 -11.05 16.28 -12.74
CA MET A 402 -12.35 15.78 -13.18
C MET A 402 -13.36 16.93 -13.19
N ALA A 403 -14.12 17.04 -14.28
CA ALA A 403 -15.35 17.80 -14.24
C ALA A 403 -16.26 17.16 -13.18
N HIS A 404 -17.06 17.96 -12.47
CA HIS A 404 -18.01 17.57 -11.40
C HIS A 404 -17.44 17.50 -9.97
N LEU A 405 -16.35 18.23 -9.71
CA LEU A 405 -15.98 18.60 -8.33
C LEU A 405 -16.11 20.10 -8.18
N GLU A 406 -16.86 20.57 -7.18
CA GLU A 406 -17.17 21.99 -6.98
C GLU A 406 -16.28 22.64 -5.92
N ASN A 407 -16.03 21.97 -4.79
CA ASN A 407 -15.32 22.58 -3.65
C ASN A 407 -13.95 21.94 -3.42
N LEU A 408 -12.95 22.78 -3.15
CA LEU A 408 -11.62 22.37 -2.71
C LEU A 408 -11.25 23.11 -1.42
N VAL A 409 -10.83 22.37 -0.41
CA VAL A 409 -10.30 22.89 0.85
C VAL A 409 -8.90 22.34 1.04
N LEU A 410 -7.90 23.22 1.00
CA LEU A 410 -6.52 22.89 1.30
C LEU A 410 -6.32 22.84 2.83
N THR A 411 -5.51 21.88 3.28
CA THR A 411 -5.15 21.68 4.68
C THR A 411 -3.67 21.28 4.79
N GLY A 412 -3.17 21.14 6.02
CA GLY A 412 -1.79 20.66 6.24
C GLY A 412 -0.75 21.56 5.57
N THR A 413 0.06 20.98 4.69
CA THR A 413 1.15 21.65 3.98
C THR A 413 0.82 22.00 2.53
N ALA A 414 -0.41 21.78 2.07
CA ALA A 414 -0.83 22.12 0.72
C ALA A 414 -0.72 23.63 0.47
N LEU A 415 -0.11 23.99 -0.66
CA LEU A 415 0.07 25.38 -1.08
C LEU A 415 -0.61 25.67 -2.42
N ARG A 416 -0.99 24.67 -3.21
CA ARG A 416 -1.60 24.88 -4.54
C ARG A 416 -2.97 24.25 -4.66
N GLY A 417 -3.95 25.05 -5.05
CA GLY A 417 -5.31 24.61 -5.37
C GLY A 417 -5.70 25.08 -6.76
N ILE A 418 -6.04 24.15 -7.64
CA ILE A 418 -6.49 24.45 -9.00
C ILE A 418 -7.89 23.87 -9.21
N GLY A 419 -8.84 24.72 -9.60
CA GLY A 419 -10.19 24.32 -9.96
C GLY A 419 -10.28 23.75 -11.37
N ASN A 420 -11.49 23.74 -11.91
CA ASN A 420 -11.82 23.20 -13.21
C ASN A 420 -12.67 24.17 -14.03
N ALA A 421 -13.63 23.67 -14.81
CA ALA A 421 -14.50 24.49 -15.64
C ALA A 421 -15.91 24.63 -15.05
N LEU A 422 -16.08 24.37 -13.75
CA LEU A 422 -17.28 24.64 -12.98
C LEU A 422 -17.11 25.94 -12.18
N ALA A 423 -18.16 26.38 -11.51
CA ALA A 423 -18.05 27.44 -10.52
C ALA A 423 -17.48 26.85 -9.23
N ASN A 424 -16.16 26.93 -9.06
CA ASN A 424 -15.46 26.32 -7.96
C ASN A 424 -15.39 27.22 -6.72
N ARG A 425 -15.42 26.62 -5.54
CA ARG A 425 -15.08 27.28 -4.28
C ARG A 425 -13.79 26.68 -3.74
N ILE A 426 -12.73 27.49 -3.71
CA ILE A 426 -11.41 27.06 -3.24
C ILE A 426 -11.05 27.81 -1.96
N THR A 427 -10.70 27.07 -0.90
CA THR A 427 -10.23 27.62 0.38
C THR A 427 -8.81 27.13 0.65
N GLY A 428 -7.88 28.05 0.86
CA GLY A 428 -6.48 27.83 1.17
C GLY A 428 -6.20 27.59 2.65
N THR A 429 -4.92 27.60 2.99
CA THR A 429 -4.38 27.38 4.34
C THR A 429 -3.95 28.71 4.98
N ALA A 430 -2.99 28.66 5.90
CA ALA A 430 -2.37 29.86 6.50
C ALA A 430 -0.95 30.10 5.95
N GLY A 431 -0.54 29.35 4.92
CA GLY A 431 0.71 29.56 4.21
C GLY A 431 0.46 30.14 2.82
N ASP A 432 1.52 30.66 2.20
CA ASP A 432 1.47 31.35 0.89
C ASP A 432 0.90 30.44 -0.22
N ASN A 433 -0.41 30.58 -0.49
CA ASN A 433 -1.16 29.76 -1.42
C ASN A 433 -1.12 30.29 -2.86
N PHE A 434 -1.14 29.37 -3.82
CA PHE A 434 -1.45 29.65 -5.22
C PHE A 434 -2.81 29.05 -5.55
N ILE A 435 -3.78 29.89 -5.90
CA ILE A 435 -5.16 29.49 -6.20
C ILE A 435 -5.52 29.92 -7.62
N ASP A 436 -5.88 28.96 -8.47
CA ASP A 436 -6.43 29.20 -9.81
C ASP A 436 -7.82 28.56 -9.88
N GLY A 437 -8.88 29.36 -9.91
CA GLY A 437 -10.26 28.88 -9.97
C GLY A 437 -10.55 28.07 -11.24
N GLY A 438 -9.83 28.36 -12.33
CA GLY A 438 -10.07 27.76 -13.63
C GLY A 438 -10.97 28.64 -14.49
N ARG A 439 -12.05 28.09 -15.05
CA ARG A 439 -12.98 28.83 -15.93
C ARG A 439 -14.33 29.00 -15.23
N ASN A 440 -15.05 30.04 -15.66
CA ASN A 440 -16.32 30.50 -15.09
C ASN A 440 -16.08 31.21 -13.75
N ALA A 441 -17.17 31.63 -13.11
CA ALA A 441 -17.10 32.45 -11.91
C ALA A 441 -16.78 31.61 -10.67
N ASP A 442 -15.56 31.77 -10.14
CA ASP A 442 -15.06 31.03 -8.99
C ASP A 442 -15.07 31.87 -7.70
N THR A 443 -15.01 31.22 -6.54
CA THR A 443 -14.78 31.88 -5.24
C THR A 443 -13.49 31.36 -4.63
N MET A 444 -12.52 32.25 -4.42
CA MET A 444 -11.18 31.92 -3.95
C MET A 444 -10.88 32.62 -2.62
N LEU A 445 -10.62 31.84 -1.58
CA LEU A 445 -10.13 32.30 -0.27
C LEU A 445 -8.74 31.71 -0.05
N GLY A 446 -7.72 32.54 0.14
CA GLY A 446 -6.33 32.16 0.37
C GLY A 446 -6.07 31.90 1.84
N GLY A 447 -6.46 32.84 2.70
CA GLY A 447 -6.48 32.66 4.15
C GLY A 447 -5.49 33.58 4.84
N ALA A 448 -4.33 33.06 5.21
CA ALA A 448 -3.22 33.89 5.68
C ALA A 448 -1.95 33.47 4.96
N GLY A 449 -0.91 34.30 5.01
CA GLY A 449 0.23 34.16 4.13
C GLY A 449 0.09 35.09 2.93
N ASN A 450 1.10 35.11 2.06
CA ASN A 450 1.10 35.94 0.86
C ASN A 450 0.56 35.13 -0.31
N ASP A 451 -0.71 35.31 -0.62
CA ASP A 451 -1.42 34.46 -1.56
C ASP A 451 -1.37 35.01 -3.00
N ILE A 452 -1.49 34.10 -3.98
CA ILE A 452 -1.58 34.41 -5.39
C ILE A 452 -2.87 33.83 -5.94
N TYR A 453 -3.73 34.71 -6.44
CA TYR A 453 -4.99 34.38 -7.11
C TYR A 453 -4.86 34.54 -8.61
N VAL A 454 -5.35 33.57 -9.36
CA VAL A 454 -5.50 33.68 -10.81
C VAL A 454 -6.95 33.98 -11.14
N VAL A 455 -7.19 35.14 -11.75
CA VAL A 455 -8.52 35.61 -12.14
C VAL A 455 -8.64 35.54 -13.66
N ARG A 456 -9.57 34.73 -14.16
CA ARG A 456 -9.79 34.49 -15.59
C ARG A 456 -11.20 34.83 -16.04
N ASP A 457 -12.15 34.91 -15.12
CA ASP A 457 -13.52 35.32 -15.36
C ASP A 457 -13.84 36.59 -14.57
N ALA A 458 -14.67 37.47 -15.14
CA ALA A 458 -15.07 38.69 -14.44
C ALA A 458 -16.00 38.42 -13.24
N GLY A 459 -16.57 37.22 -13.16
CA GLY A 459 -17.33 36.74 -12.01
C GLY A 459 -16.48 36.15 -10.89
N ASP A 460 -15.17 35.99 -11.06
CA ASP A 460 -14.28 35.48 -10.01
C ASP A 460 -14.29 36.38 -8.79
N GLN A 461 -14.42 35.77 -7.61
CA GLN A 461 -14.44 36.43 -6.32
C GLN A 461 -13.21 36.04 -5.52
N VAL A 462 -12.29 36.98 -5.36
CA VAL A 462 -11.16 36.87 -4.43
C VAL A 462 -11.58 37.44 -3.08
N ILE A 463 -11.39 36.66 -2.01
CA ILE A 463 -11.80 37.03 -0.65
C ILE A 463 -10.58 36.96 0.27
N GLU A 464 -10.20 38.12 0.79
CA GLU A 464 -9.09 38.29 1.74
C GLU A 464 -9.50 38.91 3.06
N TRP A 465 -8.74 38.60 4.11
CA TRP A 465 -8.94 39.16 5.45
C TRP A 465 -7.86 40.19 5.78
N ALA A 466 -8.22 41.25 6.50
CA ALA A 466 -7.31 42.33 6.82
C ALA A 466 -6.06 41.86 7.59
N ASN A 467 -4.88 42.35 7.18
CA ASN A 467 -3.57 42.12 7.80
C ASN A 467 -3.14 40.64 7.85
N ARG A 468 -3.42 39.87 6.79
CA ARG A 468 -3.08 38.44 6.72
C ARG A 468 -1.96 38.10 5.73
N GLY A 469 -1.48 39.05 4.94
CA GLY A 469 -0.46 38.82 3.93
C GLY A 469 -0.18 40.04 3.06
N LEU A 470 0.64 39.84 2.03
CA LEU A 470 0.78 40.70 0.86
C LEU A 470 0.27 39.94 -0.38
N ASP A 471 -1.00 40.11 -0.67
CA ASP A 471 -1.73 39.24 -1.58
C ASP A 471 -1.71 39.78 -3.02
N THR A 472 -1.76 38.85 -3.96
CA THR A 472 -1.55 39.13 -5.39
C THR A 472 -2.65 38.57 -6.25
N VAL A 473 -3.27 39.42 -7.06
CA VAL A 473 -4.11 39.00 -8.17
C VAL A 473 -3.31 39.02 -9.47
N ARG A 474 -3.28 37.88 -10.16
CA ARG A 474 -2.83 37.75 -11.56
C ARG A 474 -4.07 37.66 -12.44
N ALA A 475 -4.39 38.75 -13.11
CA ALA A 475 -5.65 38.86 -13.86
C ALA A 475 -5.43 38.69 -15.36
N TYR A 476 -6.24 37.83 -15.99
CA TYR A 476 -6.38 37.68 -17.43
C TYR A 476 -7.61 38.42 -17.99
N VAL A 477 -8.32 39.14 -17.13
CA VAL A 477 -9.49 39.97 -17.46
C VAL A 477 -9.37 41.31 -16.75
N SER A 478 -10.16 42.30 -17.18
CA SER A 478 -10.24 43.56 -16.46
C SER A 478 -10.83 43.31 -15.07
N THR A 479 -10.20 43.84 -14.03
CA THR A 479 -10.60 43.55 -12.65
C THR A 479 -10.42 44.73 -11.71
N VAL A 480 -11.16 44.67 -10.61
CA VAL A 480 -11.07 45.57 -9.47
C VAL A 480 -10.57 44.74 -8.30
N LEU A 481 -9.46 45.14 -7.69
CA LEU A 481 -8.96 44.45 -6.49
C LEU A 481 -10.03 44.48 -5.40
N PRO A 482 -10.34 43.33 -4.78
CA PRO A 482 -11.20 43.30 -3.61
C PRO A 482 -10.48 44.00 -2.44
N GLN A 483 -11.19 44.19 -1.33
CA GLN A 483 -10.58 44.73 -0.12
C GLN A 483 -9.45 43.80 0.37
N ASN A 484 -8.44 44.36 1.03
CA ASN A 484 -7.32 43.63 1.63
C ASN A 484 -6.37 42.93 0.65
N VAL A 485 -6.41 43.26 -0.65
CA VAL A 485 -5.42 42.78 -1.63
C VAL A 485 -4.53 43.93 -2.07
N GLU A 486 -3.21 43.74 -2.04
CA GLU A 486 -2.24 44.81 -2.26
C GLU A 486 -1.74 44.86 -3.71
N ARG A 487 -1.68 43.73 -4.42
CA ARG A 487 -0.98 43.66 -5.73
C ARG A 487 -1.87 43.16 -6.85
N LEU A 488 -1.82 43.84 -8.00
CA LEU A 488 -2.42 43.42 -9.25
C LEU A 488 -1.37 43.36 -10.35
N TYR A 489 -1.30 42.23 -11.04
CA TYR A 489 -0.51 42.07 -12.26
C TYR A 489 -1.43 41.62 -13.40
N LEU A 490 -1.65 42.50 -14.38
CA LEU A 490 -2.35 42.14 -15.60
C LEU A 490 -1.47 41.19 -16.42
N GLN A 491 -2.03 40.06 -16.83
CA GLN A 491 -1.37 39.06 -17.65
C GLN A 491 -1.77 39.25 -19.12
N PRO A 492 -0.93 38.84 -20.08
CA PRO A 492 -1.35 38.76 -21.47
C PRO A 492 -2.48 37.74 -21.61
N ALA A 493 -3.66 38.21 -21.98
CA ALA A 493 -4.84 37.38 -22.21
C ALA A 493 -5.05 37.12 -23.70
N ARG A 494 -5.76 36.03 -24.02
CA ARG A 494 -6.12 35.67 -25.40
C ARG A 494 -7.61 35.41 -25.51
N ASP A 495 -8.20 35.83 -26.62
CA ASP A 495 -9.58 35.51 -26.95
C ASP A 495 -9.73 34.04 -27.40
N ALA A 496 -10.97 33.61 -27.67
CA ALA A 496 -11.25 32.26 -28.14
C ALA A 496 -10.61 31.94 -29.51
N ALA A 497 -10.23 32.95 -30.30
CA ALA A 497 -9.51 32.82 -31.56
C ALA A 497 -7.98 32.85 -31.39
N GLY A 498 -7.49 33.03 -30.16
CA GLY A 498 -6.07 33.09 -29.81
C GLY A 498 -5.43 34.48 -30.03
N ALA A 499 -6.19 35.49 -30.44
CA ALA A 499 -5.72 36.86 -30.56
C ALA A 499 -5.52 37.48 -29.16
N GLY A 500 -4.53 38.37 -29.02
CA GLY A 500 -4.30 39.06 -27.75
C GLY A 500 -5.49 39.94 -27.38
N ILE A 501 -5.94 39.87 -26.13
CA ILE A 501 -6.92 40.83 -25.61
C ILE A 501 -6.15 42.08 -25.19
N GLU A 502 -6.32 43.15 -25.96
CA GLU A 502 -5.80 44.49 -25.68
C GLU A 502 -6.76 45.25 -24.73
N GLY A 503 -6.29 46.31 -24.07
CA GLY A 503 -7.17 47.21 -23.32
C GLY A 503 -7.60 46.70 -21.94
N LEU A 504 -6.87 45.77 -21.31
CA LEU A 504 -7.23 45.32 -19.97
C LEU A 504 -7.13 46.48 -18.96
N SER A 505 -8.11 46.57 -18.09
CA SER A 505 -8.17 47.59 -17.04
C SER A 505 -7.92 46.97 -15.67
N GLY A 506 -7.04 47.60 -14.89
CA GLY A 506 -6.75 47.24 -13.51
C GLY A 506 -7.15 48.37 -12.57
N THR A 507 -7.97 48.07 -11.56
CA THR A 507 -8.38 49.07 -10.56
C THR A 507 -8.03 48.59 -9.16
N GLY A 508 -7.44 49.46 -8.35
CA GLY A 508 -7.09 49.20 -6.96
C GLY A 508 -8.28 49.29 -6.00
N ASN A 509 -7.97 49.31 -4.71
CA ASN A 509 -8.91 49.47 -3.60
C ASN A 509 -8.57 50.75 -2.81
N ALA A 510 -8.61 50.72 -1.47
CA ALA A 510 -8.32 51.89 -0.64
C ALA A 510 -6.95 51.80 0.07
N LEU A 511 -6.18 50.75 -0.22
CA LEU A 511 -4.83 50.54 0.27
C LEU A 511 -3.83 51.17 -0.68
N ALA A 512 -2.57 51.32 -0.24
CA ALA A 512 -1.46 51.58 -1.14
C ALA A 512 -1.17 50.34 -1.99
N ASN A 513 -1.74 50.27 -3.19
CA ASN A 513 -1.66 49.13 -4.08
C ASN A 513 -0.44 49.20 -5.02
N THR A 514 -0.01 48.05 -5.52
CA THR A 514 0.92 47.95 -6.67
C THR A 514 0.17 47.39 -7.87
N LEU A 515 0.02 48.17 -8.94
CA LEU A 515 -0.72 47.79 -10.14
C LEU A 515 0.20 47.83 -11.35
N PHE A 516 0.50 46.65 -11.90
CA PHE A 516 1.32 46.53 -13.11
C PHE A 516 0.49 46.01 -14.28
N GLY A 517 0.57 46.74 -15.39
CA GLY A 517 0.03 46.33 -16.67
C GLY A 517 0.86 45.26 -17.38
N ASN A 518 0.45 44.94 -18.60
CA ASN A 518 1.08 44.00 -19.51
C ASN A 518 1.79 44.73 -20.66
N MET A 519 1.87 44.13 -21.85
CA MET A 519 2.59 44.70 -23.01
C MET A 519 1.66 45.44 -23.99
N PHE A 520 0.38 45.54 -23.66
CA PHE A 520 -0.64 46.18 -24.46
C PHE A 520 -1.16 47.41 -23.71
N ASP A 521 -1.83 48.30 -24.44
CA ASP A 521 -2.52 49.46 -23.87
C ASP A 521 -3.41 49.05 -22.69
N ASN A 522 -3.14 49.57 -21.49
CA ASN A 522 -3.87 49.28 -20.28
C ASN A 522 -4.49 50.54 -19.67
N THR A 523 -5.52 50.35 -18.84
CA THR A 523 -6.05 51.44 -18.01
C THR A 523 -5.87 51.08 -16.54
N LEU A 524 -5.05 51.84 -15.82
CA LEU A 524 -4.74 51.61 -14.41
C LEU A 524 -5.34 52.72 -13.55
N THR A 525 -6.14 52.35 -12.55
CA THR A 525 -6.75 53.28 -11.59
C THR A 525 -6.36 52.87 -10.19
N GLY A 526 -5.50 53.64 -9.51
CA GLY A 526 -5.09 53.33 -8.13
C GLY A 526 -6.23 53.43 -7.12
N ARG A 527 -7.05 54.48 -7.25
CA ARG A 527 -8.14 54.94 -6.37
C ARG A 527 -7.63 55.72 -5.15
N GLN A 528 -7.74 55.15 -3.95
CA GLN A 528 -7.35 55.79 -2.69
C GLN A 528 -6.09 55.10 -2.19
N GLY A 529 -5.14 55.88 -1.70
CA GLY A 529 -3.88 55.37 -1.19
C GLY A 529 -2.70 55.89 -2.03
N ASN A 530 -1.49 55.68 -1.55
CA ASN A 530 -0.30 56.03 -2.32
C ASN A 530 0.08 54.83 -3.20
N ASP A 531 -0.48 54.77 -4.40
CA ASP A 531 -0.35 53.60 -5.27
C ASP A 531 0.97 53.60 -6.06
N THR A 532 1.48 52.43 -6.41
CA THR A 532 2.62 52.27 -7.32
C THR A 532 2.16 51.66 -8.63
N LEU A 533 2.24 52.42 -9.71
CA LEU A 533 1.69 52.07 -11.01
C LEU A 533 2.80 51.87 -12.04
N ARG A 534 2.65 50.83 -12.86
CA ARG A 534 3.50 50.57 -14.04
C ARG A 534 2.62 50.19 -15.22
N GLY A 535 2.65 50.96 -16.29
CA GLY A 535 1.88 50.66 -17.49
C GLY A 535 2.43 49.44 -18.22
N GLY A 536 3.75 49.41 -18.41
CA GLY A 536 4.41 48.44 -19.26
C GLY A 536 4.70 49.03 -20.63
N ALA A 537 4.49 48.25 -21.68
CA ALA A 537 4.59 48.75 -23.05
C ALA A 537 3.18 48.98 -23.60
N GLY A 538 3.05 49.84 -24.60
CA GLY A 538 1.75 50.24 -25.15
C GLY A 538 1.38 51.66 -24.72
N ALA A 539 0.23 52.15 -25.18
CA ALA A 539 -0.31 53.45 -24.81
C ALA A 539 -1.16 53.32 -23.54
N ASP A 540 -0.56 53.54 -22.38
CA ASP A 540 -1.21 53.29 -21.10
C ASP A 540 -1.95 54.50 -20.54
N ALA A 541 -3.08 54.27 -19.87
CA ALA A 541 -3.87 55.31 -19.23
C ALA A 541 -3.83 55.18 -17.70
N PHE A 542 -3.23 56.15 -17.03
CA PHE A 542 -3.22 56.26 -15.56
C PHE A 542 -4.35 57.19 -15.12
N VAL A 543 -5.34 56.65 -14.40
CA VAL A 543 -6.58 57.33 -14.06
C VAL A 543 -6.56 57.84 -12.62
N PHE A 544 -6.78 59.14 -12.46
CA PHE A 544 -6.94 59.82 -11.19
C PHE A 544 -8.42 60.17 -10.99
N ASP A 545 -9.14 59.29 -10.30
CA ASP A 545 -10.58 59.40 -10.05
C ASP A 545 -10.93 59.88 -8.65
N ARG A 546 -9.94 60.22 -7.81
CA ARG A 546 -10.09 60.74 -6.44
C ARG A 546 -9.39 62.08 -6.26
N LEU A 547 -9.70 62.77 -5.15
CA LEU A 547 -9.01 64.00 -4.79
C LEU A 547 -7.52 63.73 -4.53
N PRO A 548 -6.61 64.54 -5.08
CA PRO A 548 -5.19 64.44 -4.74
C PRO A 548 -4.95 64.89 -3.29
N GLY A 549 -3.85 64.44 -2.69
CA GLY A 549 -3.51 64.76 -1.30
C GLY A 549 -2.34 63.91 -0.79
N ALA A 550 -1.78 64.24 0.37
CA ALA A 550 -0.59 63.55 0.89
C ALA A 550 -0.77 62.03 1.14
N GLU A 551 -2.02 61.57 1.28
CA GLU A 551 -2.38 60.16 1.44
C GLU A 551 -2.90 59.52 0.12
N ASN A 552 -2.86 60.27 -0.99
CA ASN A 552 -3.32 59.84 -2.31
C ASN A 552 -2.41 60.39 -3.43
N VAL A 553 -1.10 60.13 -3.29
CA VAL A 553 -0.07 60.47 -4.27
C VAL A 553 0.47 59.20 -4.91
N ASP A 554 0.07 58.97 -6.15
CA ASP A 554 0.53 57.79 -6.90
C ASP A 554 1.96 57.98 -7.41
N HIS A 555 2.69 56.86 -7.51
CA HIS A 555 4.01 56.78 -8.10
C HIS A 555 3.97 56.00 -9.41
N ILE A 556 4.15 56.70 -10.53
CA ILE A 556 4.17 56.12 -11.87
C ILE A 556 5.61 55.82 -12.28
N LEU A 557 5.89 54.53 -12.52
CA LEU A 557 7.26 54.03 -12.69
C LEU A 557 7.85 54.25 -14.08
N ASP A 558 7.04 54.17 -15.15
CA ASP A 558 7.53 54.00 -16.52
C ASP A 558 6.81 54.84 -17.58
N PHE A 559 6.16 55.94 -17.19
CA PHE A 559 5.48 56.86 -18.11
C PHE A 559 6.32 57.22 -19.36
N ASN A 560 5.90 56.76 -20.54
CA ASN A 560 6.53 56.93 -21.85
C ASN A 560 8.03 56.56 -21.89
N ARG A 561 8.45 55.48 -21.21
CA ARG A 561 9.88 55.09 -21.10
C ARG A 561 10.29 53.85 -21.88
N ASN A 562 9.36 52.96 -22.26
CA ASN A 562 9.74 51.67 -22.83
C ASN A 562 9.80 51.69 -24.37
N ALA A 563 9.24 52.71 -25.04
CA ALA A 563 9.46 53.04 -26.45
C ALA A 563 9.27 54.54 -26.77
N ALA A 564 9.90 55.02 -27.85
CA ALA A 564 9.71 56.41 -28.31
C ALA A 564 8.28 56.57 -28.88
N ALA A 565 7.43 57.27 -28.13
CA ALA A 565 6.01 57.51 -28.41
C ALA A 565 5.05 56.34 -28.09
N GLU A 566 5.12 55.86 -26.84
CA GLU A 566 4.09 54.96 -26.28
C GLU A 566 2.71 55.62 -26.25
N GLY A 567 2.63 56.90 -25.92
CA GLY A 567 1.37 57.63 -25.92
C GLY A 567 0.60 57.47 -24.60
N ASP A 568 1.34 57.30 -23.50
CA ASP A 568 0.74 57.21 -22.16
C ASP A 568 -0.01 58.50 -21.83
N THR A 569 -1.11 58.36 -21.12
CA THR A 569 -1.98 59.48 -20.72
C THR A 569 -2.27 59.46 -19.23
N LEU A 570 -2.39 60.65 -18.65
CA LEU A 570 -2.95 60.87 -17.33
C LEU A 570 -4.42 61.31 -17.49
N ARG A 571 -5.34 60.52 -16.98
CA ARG A 571 -6.79 60.77 -17.09
C ARG A 571 -7.32 61.31 -15.76
N MET A 572 -7.75 62.55 -15.76
CA MET A 572 -8.12 63.31 -14.57
C MET A 572 -9.64 63.47 -14.49
N ALA A 573 -10.27 63.04 -13.38
CA ALA A 573 -11.71 63.23 -13.21
C ALA A 573 -12.03 64.71 -12.98
N HIS A 574 -12.86 65.34 -13.83
CA HIS A 574 -13.14 66.78 -13.76
C HIS A 574 -13.62 67.27 -12.39
N TRP A 575 -14.34 66.45 -11.64
CA TRP A 575 -14.84 66.82 -10.31
C TRP A 575 -13.72 66.93 -9.25
N ALA A 576 -12.64 66.17 -9.38
CA ALA A 576 -11.49 66.21 -8.48
C ALA A 576 -10.52 67.35 -8.83
N PHE A 577 -10.55 67.81 -10.09
CA PHE A 577 -9.65 68.83 -10.64
C PHE A 577 -10.44 70.04 -11.17
N ALA A 578 -11.19 70.71 -10.28
CA ALA A 578 -12.06 71.83 -10.64
C ALA A 578 -11.29 73.03 -11.23
N GLY A 579 -11.96 73.80 -12.10
CA GLY A 579 -11.36 74.98 -12.76
C GLY A 579 -10.58 74.67 -14.03
N VAL A 580 -10.61 73.42 -14.50
CA VAL A 580 -10.04 72.99 -15.79
C VAL A 580 -11.18 72.51 -16.69
N ALA A 581 -11.15 72.87 -17.98
CA ALA A 581 -12.17 72.41 -18.92
C ALA A 581 -12.03 70.90 -19.21
N ARG A 582 -13.16 70.22 -19.47
CA ARG A 582 -13.15 68.83 -19.96
C ARG A 582 -12.52 68.74 -21.36
N GLY A 583 -11.85 67.63 -21.62
CA GLY A 583 -11.12 67.33 -22.86
C GLY A 583 -9.60 67.31 -22.66
N ALA A 584 -8.87 67.45 -23.76
CA ALA A 584 -7.42 67.62 -23.72
C ALA A 584 -7.06 68.90 -22.94
N LEU A 585 -6.03 68.82 -22.09
CA LEU A 585 -5.59 69.97 -21.31
C LEU A 585 -5.05 71.07 -22.25
N SER A 586 -5.48 72.32 -22.02
CA SER A 586 -4.94 73.46 -22.75
C SER A 586 -3.48 73.70 -22.35
N GLU A 587 -2.62 74.07 -23.32
CA GLU A 587 -1.23 74.46 -23.02
C GLU A 587 -1.14 75.60 -22.00
N THR A 588 -2.13 76.50 -21.96
CA THR A 588 -2.15 77.60 -20.97
C THR A 588 -2.49 77.14 -19.56
N ALA A 589 -2.93 75.90 -19.39
CA ALA A 589 -3.28 75.32 -18.09
C ALA A 589 -2.17 74.44 -17.50
N PHE A 590 -1.05 74.29 -18.20
CA PHE A 590 0.08 73.45 -17.82
C PHE A 590 1.39 74.26 -17.82
N HIS A 591 2.14 74.16 -16.72
CA HIS A 591 3.43 74.81 -16.58
C HIS A 591 4.54 73.82 -16.22
N THR A 592 5.68 73.93 -16.91
CA THR A 592 6.90 73.19 -16.55
C THR A 592 7.72 73.98 -15.53
N GLY A 593 7.70 73.54 -14.29
CA GLY A 593 8.41 74.16 -13.17
C GLY A 593 7.70 73.95 -11.85
N ALA A 594 8.44 74.13 -10.76
CA ALA A 594 7.93 73.97 -9.41
C ALA A 594 7.11 75.18 -8.90
N THR A 595 6.75 76.15 -9.73
CA THR A 595 5.99 77.35 -9.35
C THR A 595 5.15 77.81 -10.54
N ALA A 596 3.91 78.26 -10.33
CA ALA A 596 3.10 78.80 -11.42
C ALA A 596 3.67 80.12 -11.93
N GLN A 597 3.49 80.39 -13.23
CA GLN A 597 3.84 81.65 -13.86
C GLN A 597 2.69 82.66 -13.78
N ASP A 598 1.46 82.19 -13.97
CA ASP A 598 0.25 83.00 -13.81
C ASP A 598 -0.94 82.16 -13.30
N ALA A 599 -2.12 82.78 -13.19
CA ALA A 599 -3.30 82.13 -12.64
C ALA A 599 -4.01 81.13 -13.57
N ALA A 600 -3.60 81.08 -14.84
CA ALA A 600 -4.10 80.09 -15.78
C ALA A 600 -3.41 78.74 -15.59
N ASP A 601 -2.21 78.69 -15.01
CA ASP A 601 -1.48 77.47 -14.74
C ASP A 601 -2.16 76.64 -13.63
N ARG A 602 -2.75 75.50 -14.01
CA ARG A 602 -3.50 74.61 -13.09
C ARG A 602 -2.72 73.37 -12.74
N PHE A 603 -1.92 72.85 -13.67
CA PHE A 603 -1.01 71.73 -13.45
C PHE A 603 0.44 72.22 -13.54
N LEU A 604 1.24 71.92 -12.52
CA LEU A 604 2.65 72.32 -12.45
C LEU A 604 3.52 71.07 -12.38
N TYR A 605 4.47 70.92 -13.29
CA TYR A 605 5.34 69.75 -13.35
C TYR A 605 6.81 70.10 -13.13
N ASP A 606 7.39 69.63 -12.03
CA ASP A 606 8.82 69.69 -11.76
C ASP A 606 9.49 68.43 -12.31
N ALA A 607 10.08 68.52 -13.51
CA ALA A 607 10.75 67.41 -14.16
C ALA A 607 12.03 66.94 -13.43
N ALA A 608 12.69 67.83 -12.68
CA ALA A 608 13.89 67.47 -11.93
C ALA A 608 13.55 66.63 -10.70
N ALA A 609 12.46 66.97 -10.01
CA ALA A 609 11.93 66.21 -8.89
C ALA A 609 11.01 65.05 -9.30
N GLY A 610 10.49 65.06 -10.54
CA GLY A 610 9.49 64.11 -11.02
C GLY A 610 8.14 64.29 -10.31
N GLN A 611 7.68 65.52 -10.10
CA GLN A 611 6.48 65.81 -9.30
C GLN A 611 5.44 66.60 -10.10
N LEU A 612 4.21 66.07 -10.15
CA LEU A 612 3.06 66.76 -10.73
C LEU A 612 2.17 67.31 -9.62
N TRP A 613 1.98 68.63 -9.62
CA TRP A 613 1.16 69.35 -8.68
C TRP A 613 -0.09 69.90 -9.37
N PHE A 614 -1.17 70.00 -8.60
CA PHE A 614 -2.40 70.68 -9.01
C PHE A 614 -2.62 71.93 -8.15
N ASP A 615 -2.74 73.08 -8.81
CA ASP A 615 -3.04 74.35 -8.19
C ASP A 615 -4.55 74.62 -8.30
N ALA A 616 -5.28 74.32 -7.23
CA ALA A 616 -6.74 74.40 -7.22
C ALA A 616 -7.29 75.84 -7.20
N ASP A 617 -6.51 76.84 -6.80
CA ASP A 617 -6.94 78.24 -6.75
C ASP A 617 -6.25 79.14 -7.79
N GLY A 618 -5.20 78.63 -8.45
CA GLY A 618 -4.49 79.33 -9.50
C GLY A 618 -3.65 80.49 -8.95
N THR A 619 -3.26 80.44 -7.67
CA THR A 619 -2.49 81.51 -7.03
C THR A 619 -0.99 81.22 -7.02
N GLY A 620 -0.58 80.02 -7.41
CA GLY A 620 0.81 79.67 -7.71
C GLY A 620 1.74 79.46 -6.52
N THR A 621 1.27 79.60 -5.27
CA THR A 621 2.19 79.76 -4.12
C THR A 621 1.97 78.83 -2.93
N THR A 622 0.76 78.64 -2.39
CA THR A 622 0.60 77.99 -1.06
C THR A 622 -0.44 76.87 -0.94
N ASP A 623 -1.44 76.79 -1.83
CA ASP A 623 -2.54 75.81 -1.71
C ASP A 623 -2.53 74.72 -2.81
N ARG A 624 -1.37 74.50 -3.45
CA ARG A 624 -1.22 73.40 -4.42
C ARG A 624 -1.13 72.04 -3.73
N VAL A 625 -1.62 71.01 -4.40
CA VAL A 625 -1.64 69.63 -3.90
C VAL A 625 -0.84 68.73 -4.82
N LEU A 626 -0.02 67.85 -4.26
CA LEU A 626 0.73 66.87 -5.03
C LEU A 626 -0.24 65.80 -5.55
N VAL A 627 -0.19 65.53 -6.85
CA VAL A 627 -1.08 64.59 -7.54
C VAL A 627 -0.39 63.25 -7.76
N ALA A 628 0.82 63.31 -8.34
CA ALA A 628 1.56 62.12 -8.71
C ALA A 628 3.06 62.39 -8.70
N THR A 629 3.82 61.32 -8.58
CA THR A 629 5.27 61.31 -8.72
C THR A 629 5.69 60.37 -9.84
N PHE A 630 6.81 60.70 -10.46
CA PHE A 630 7.44 59.98 -11.55
C PHE A 630 8.92 59.82 -11.20
N SER A 631 9.65 58.93 -11.86
CA SER A 631 11.11 58.97 -11.67
C SER A 631 11.71 60.20 -12.37
N ALA A 632 12.81 60.71 -11.82
CA ALA A 632 13.41 61.98 -12.24
C ALA A 632 13.72 62.00 -13.74
N GLY A 633 13.39 63.11 -14.40
CA GLY A 633 13.62 63.31 -15.83
C GLY A 633 12.54 62.76 -16.76
N THR A 634 11.42 62.22 -16.24
CA THR A 634 10.24 61.92 -17.09
C THR A 634 9.78 63.19 -17.81
N ALA A 635 9.51 63.10 -19.10
CA ALA A 635 8.90 64.18 -19.87
C ALA A 635 7.38 64.11 -19.74
N LEU A 636 6.75 65.25 -19.43
CA LEU A 636 5.30 65.39 -19.32
C LEU A 636 4.89 66.76 -19.87
N SER A 637 3.77 66.80 -20.59
CA SER A 637 3.22 67.97 -21.25
C SER A 637 1.70 68.05 -21.11
N ALA A 638 1.09 69.16 -21.56
CA ALA A 638 -0.36 69.30 -21.59
C ALA A 638 -1.05 68.23 -22.46
N ALA A 639 -0.40 67.77 -23.53
CA ALA A 639 -0.96 66.77 -24.44
C ALA A 639 -1.16 65.40 -23.79
N ASP A 640 -0.41 65.12 -22.72
CA ASP A 640 -0.45 63.86 -21.98
C ASP A 640 -1.59 63.81 -20.96
N ILE A 641 -2.26 64.94 -20.70
CA ILE A 641 -3.31 65.06 -19.68
C ILE A 641 -4.69 65.23 -20.34
N PHE A 642 -5.63 64.37 -19.95
CA PHE A 642 -7.01 64.41 -20.39
C PHE A 642 -7.98 64.52 -19.22
N VAL A 643 -8.86 65.51 -19.23
CA VAL A 643 -9.87 65.75 -18.18
C VAL A 643 -11.22 65.21 -18.63
N PHE A 644 -11.79 64.24 -17.91
CA PHE A 644 -13.05 63.57 -18.29
C PHE A 644 -14.27 63.95 -17.43
#